data_AF-R2QZC7-F1
#
_entry.id   AF-R2QZC7-F1
#
_cell.length_a   1.000
_cell.length_b   1.000
_cell.length_c   1.000
_cell.angle_alpha   90.00
_cell.angle_beta   90.00
_cell.angle_gamma   90.00
#
_symmetry.space_group_name_H-M   'P 1'
#
loop_
_entity.id
_entity.type
_entity.pdbx_description
1 polymer ?
#
loop_
_entity_poly.entity_id
_entity_poly.type
_entity_poly.pdbx_seq_one_letter_code
_entity_poly.pdbx_strand_id
1 'polypeptide(L)'
;MGKFGMNRLRDNVEQKYRAKRYKLWKNGIFKGLLLSILLLGCAILFSPENVQSAVWQANSVETIKAKMQVGKNSYTFEAGDTFYNIGLAVNVKWQTLMALNGFEEGSQYTVPVGTTIKFDGSKITVTDQNGNAINEKELTEADKIDPSKPFANQSSNSSQNGEKTTSVTPAETQKTQTNRVEKSSMVTVKGEVEANQAETPIDKAQAEKEKQAAEAEREQAESEKQTAEKERQEAKRLKQEAEQKLTEALNKENTEFYAELQAKQTAATTKVTEAQANYDGLTAQLAVVEQNVAAAATAQQSAQTALTTAQTAINSATANQTTAQQRVNDVSAQISTLQSQAGSDAAIQAQLEQLNQQLAAAQGELNAYGAQVAAAQQSVNTAQAAYSKAEATLNSGVAEKASIERAIGQAQLTLTAAQQELANLPQSSTAATSDEAKKIQAELSQCNDRLTALEEQISSLANKIQALDNRIAELDQLIQGVTNEAKTVEAEGKEAENSTADTNQHVDKANGTATEVENKLPHIPANVDMHVTILMDDEGNTITDTTGYAKVSESAPEKTVETLPNGDTITTYTTTVTYHKIVNKDKEVINNVDEAGNPLTNLEGYFKINESAPEKTIETLPNGDTITTYTTTVTYHKIVNKDEKVINNIDEAGNVLTNLDGYFKIAESVPEKTIETLSNGDTITTYTTTMTYHKIVNKDEEVIKNVDQSGKELTDLTGYEKVSESQPVKTVERLSNGDTITTYTTTVTYKKIVDPIIEAIKSADDAELKTIKEQIVTDNTRVTVEQADKLVNVEFSKEVAKHFERLVQEEQTKYKEKLVSNTKDEAAYREIAERAVEVMYKFSHTRPSNLASDGTYVVEREVGSQKMGFFSENNTYVYIEKSAVNGNSALLAQLIAQQMFNQYIEGEREAGRANDYTKGGHYMNIIMSGHTDMALAVFIMDDEDYPDRYYKVANTVSTGYVSIVK
;
A
#
# COMPACT_ATOMS: atom_id res chain seq x y z
N MET A 1 -41.06 8.96 29.67
CA MET A 1 -41.29 10.14 30.56
C MET A 1 -40.16 10.14 31.60
N GLY A 2 -39.38 11.19 31.86
CA GLY A 2 -39.21 12.45 31.14
C GLY A 2 -39.42 13.70 32.02
N LYS A 3 -38.35 14.39 32.44
CA LYS A 3 -38.25 15.85 32.70
C LYS A 3 -36.85 16.27 33.18
N PHE A 4 -36.26 17.26 32.50
CA PHE A 4 -35.23 18.26 32.90
C PHE A 4 -33.92 17.84 33.63
N GLY A 5 -32.80 18.55 33.46
CA GLY A 5 -32.61 19.79 32.69
C GLY A 5 -31.15 20.17 32.41
N MET A 6 -30.95 21.18 31.57
CA MET A 6 -29.65 21.66 31.09
C MET A 6 -28.97 22.66 32.05
N ASN A 7 -27.63 22.67 32.05
CA ASN A 7 -26.78 23.86 31.86
C ASN A 7 -25.35 23.37 31.49
N ARG A 8 -24.66 23.93 30.49
CA ARG A 8 -23.95 25.23 30.45
C ARG A 8 -22.89 25.36 31.55
N LEU A 9 -21.67 25.85 31.29
CA LEU A 9 -20.93 26.10 30.03
C LEU A 9 -19.43 26.23 30.42
N ARG A 10 -18.54 26.27 29.42
CA ARG A 10 -17.10 26.61 29.49
C ARG A 10 -16.58 27.24 30.79
N ASP A 11 -15.41 26.78 31.23
CA ASP A 11 -14.31 27.73 31.39
C ASP A 11 -12.98 27.14 30.91
N ASN A 12 -12.07 28.02 30.48
CA ASN A 12 -10.66 27.68 30.23
C ASN A 12 -9.82 28.26 31.36
N VAL A 13 -8.68 27.65 31.67
CA VAL A 13 -7.36 28.33 31.62
C VAL A 13 -6.26 27.25 31.70
N GLU A 14 -5.10 27.60 31.16
CA GLU A 14 -4.01 26.71 30.77
C GLU A 14 -2.81 26.84 31.73
N GLN A 15 -1.75 26.05 31.51
CA GLN A 15 -0.36 26.26 31.97
C GLN A 15 -0.01 25.76 33.40
N LYS A 16 1.20 25.25 33.71
CA LYS A 16 2.46 25.16 32.93
C LYS A 16 3.46 24.10 33.48
N TYR A 17 4.35 23.66 32.58
CA TYR A 17 5.78 23.33 32.80
C TYR A 17 6.30 21.99 33.39
N ARG A 18 7.41 21.56 32.75
CA ARG A 18 8.62 20.85 33.29
C ARG A 18 8.57 19.33 33.52
N ALA A 19 8.49 18.60 32.40
CA ALA A 19 9.11 17.27 32.33
C ALA A 19 10.65 17.36 32.57
N LYS A 20 11.14 16.82 33.69
CA LYS A 20 12.58 16.54 33.88
C LYS A 20 12.95 15.29 33.07
N ARG A 21 14.13 15.32 32.42
CA ARG A 21 14.64 14.16 31.67
C ARG A 21 15.05 13.04 32.64
N TYR A 22 14.69 11.79 32.32
CA TYR A 22 15.59 10.65 32.49
C TYR A 22 16.15 10.23 31.13
N LYS A 23 17.32 9.58 31.11
CA LYS A 23 18.19 9.55 29.92
C LYS A 23 19.01 8.26 29.80
N LEU A 24 18.52 7.30 29.03
CA LEU A 24 19.18 6.13 28.42
C LEU A 24 18.18 5.66 27.31
N TRP A 25 18.37 5.77 25.99
CA TRP A 25 19.53 5.51 25.09
C TRP A 25 19.79 3.99 24.97
N LYS A 26 19.75 3.34 23.80
CA LYS A 26 19.38 3.75 22.41
C LYS A 26 19.18 2.44 21.60
N ASN A 27 18.10 2.21 20.84
CA ASN A 27 17.95 2.51 19.41
C ASN A 27 16.63 1.85 18.93
N GLY A 28 15.90 2.47 18.01
CA GLY A 28 14.76 1.83 17.34
C GLY A 28 13.76 2.82 16.74
N ILE A 29 13.36 2.55 15.49
CA ILE A 29 12.11 2.99 14.84
C ILE A 29 11.63 4.43 15.13
N PHE A 30 12.07 5.40 14.32
CA PHE A 30 11.23 6.55 13.91
C PHE A 30 11.83 7.33 12.72
N LYS A 31 11.70 6.76 11.51
CA LYS A 31 11.75 7.49 10.22
C LYS A 31 10.84 6.87 9.14
N GLY A 32 9.71 6.28 9.55
CA GLY A 32 8.65 5.82 8.65
C GLY A 32 7.75 6.96 8.17
N LEU A 33 8.33 8.02 7.59
CA LEU A 33 7.59 9.18 7.05
C LEU A 33 8.43 9.91 6.00
N LEU A 34 8.66 9.28 4.84
CA LEU A 34 9.19 9.91 3.62
C LEU A 34 9.18 8.93 2.41
N LEU A 35 8.02 8.62 1.83
CA LEU A 35 7.94 8.18 0.41
C LEU A 35 6.55 8.31 -0.27
N SER A 36 5.62 9.09 0.28
CA SER A 36 4.23 9.22 -0.22
C SER A 36 4.06 9.94 -1.59
N ILE A 37 5.15 10.18 -2.31
CA ILE A 37 5.20 11.04 -3.52
C ILE A 37 5.85 10.33 -4.72
N LEU A 38 6.46 9.13 -4.54
CA LEU A 38 7.20 8.43 -5.61
C LEU A 38 6.58 7.09 -6.06
N LEU A 39 5.34 6.80 -5.65
CA LEU A 39 4.59 5.58 -6.05
C LEU A 39 3.39 5.87 -6.97
N LEU A 40 3.39 7.01 -7.67
CA LEU A 40 2.40 7.35 -8.71
C LEU A 40 2.95 7.31 -10.15
N GLY A 41 4.24 6.99 -10.36
CA GLY A 41 4.89 7.11 -11.67
C GLY A 41 5.08 5.81 -12.47
N CYS A 42 5.12 4.65 -11.80
CA CYS A 42 5.61 3.40 -12.41
C CYS A 42 4.66 2.20 -12.25
N ALA A 43 3.34 2.43 -12.28
CA ALA A 43 2.34 1.36 -12.38
C ALA A 43 2.10 0.93 -13.85
N ILE A 44 3.16 0.82 -14.64
CA ILE A 44 3.08 0.19 -15.96
C ILE A 44 3.20 -1.31 -15.75
N LEU A 45 2.09 -2.02 -15.93
CA LEU A 45 2.09 -3.48 -16.06
C LEU A 45 2.75 -3.84 -17.39
N PHE A 46 4.08 -3.95 -17.38
CA PHE A 46 4.84 -4.50 -18.50
C PHE A 46 4.53 -6.00 -18.64
N SER A 47 3.47 -6.31 -19.38
CA SER A 47 3.49 -7.50 -20.23
C SER A 47 4.81 -7.49 -21.02
N PRO A 48 5.56 -8.60 -21.09
CA PRO A 48 6.64 -8.74 -22.05
C PRO A 48 6.03 -8.97 -23.44
N GLU A 49 5.33 -7.96 -23.96
CA GLU A 49 5.28 -7.78 -25.40
C GLU A 49 6.73 -7.70 -25.87
N ASN A 50 7.08 -8.52 -26.86
CA ASN A 50 8.35 -8.35 -27.53
C ASN A 50 8.27 -7.01 -28.26
N VAL A 51 8.84 -5.97 -27.66
CA VAL A 51 9.07 -4.68 -28.30
C VAL A 51 10.13 -4.88 -29.38
N GLN A 52 9.70 -5.49 -30.47
CA GLN A 52 10.23 -5.22 -31.80
C GLN A 52 9.61 -3.90 -32.25
N SER A 53 9.95 -2.83 -31.53
CA SER A 53 9.99 -1.50 -32.13
C SER A 53 10.77 -1.66 -33.42
N ALA A 54 10.15 -1.33 -34.55
CA ALA A 54 10.92 -1.20 -35.78
C ALA A 54 12.10 -0.26 -35.50
N VAL A 55 13.30 -0.65 -35.92
CA VAL A 55 14.51 0.15 -35.73
C VAL A 55 14.22 1.54 -36.31
N TRP A 56 14.33 2.58 -35.49
CA TRP A 56 14.09 3.94 -35.96
C TRP A 56 15.11 4.26 -37.05
N GLN A 57 14.61 4.42 -38.27
CA GLN A 57 15.39 4.68 -39.47
C GLN A 57 15.04 6.08 -39.97
N ALA A 58 16.03 6.94 -40.13
CA ALA A 58 15.80 8.29 -40.63
C ALA A 58 15.29 8.27 -42.08
N ASN A 59 14.13 8.87 -42.35
CA ASN A 59 13.61 9.09 -43.71
C ASN A 59 14.51 10.09 -44.43
N SER A 60 14.94 9.76 -45.66
CA SER A 60 15.80 10.66 -46.45
C SER A 60 15.05 11.90 -46.94
N VAL A 61 15.79 12.94 -47.30
CA VAL A 61 15.24 14.18 -47.86
C VAL A 61 14.46 13.90 -49.16
N GLU A 62 14.92 12.95 -49.97
CA GLU A 62 14.28 12.47 -51.20
C GLU A 62 12.99 11.71 -50.88
N THR A 63 13.00 10.90 -49.81
CA THR A 63 11.85 10.14 -49.35
C THR A 63 10.72 11.07 -48.92
N ILE A 64 11.06 12.12 -48.15
CA ILE A 64 10.12 13.17 -47.72
C ILE A 64 9.62 13.96 -48.94
N LYS A 65 10.52 14.40 -49.84
CA LYS A 65 10.17 15.11 -51.08
C LYS A 65 9.27 14.29 -52.02
N ALA A 66 9.43 12.96 -52.07
CA ALA A 66 8.60 12.08 -52.88
C ALA A 66 7.19 11.87 -52.29
N LYS A 67 7.06 11.87 -50.95
CA LYS A 67 5.77 11.87 -50.25
C LYS A 67 5.04 13.22 -50.37
N MET A 68 5.78 14.33 -50.44
CA MET A 68 5.25 15.66 -50.77
C MET A 68 4.83 15.77 -52.25
N GLN A 69 3.65 15.24 -52.58
CA GLN A 69 3.08 15.30 -53.92
C GLN A 69 3.08 16.73 -54.49
N VAL A 70 3.46 16.89 -55.76
CA VAL A 70 3.53 18.19 -56.44
C VAL A 70 2.15 18.87 -56.39
N GLY A 71 2.09 20.07 -55.79
CA GLY A 71 0.85 20.82 -55.58
C GLY A 71 0.13 20.57 -54.25
N LYS A 72 0.67 19.75 -53.34
CA LYS A 72 0.22 19.67 -51.94
C LYS A 72 1.04 20.64 -51.07
N ASN A 73 0.40 21.68 -50.54
CA ASN A 73 1.01 22.59 -49.57
C ASN A 73 1.05 22.01 -48.13
N SER A 74 1.21 20.70 -47.95
CA SER A 74 1.12 20.07 -46.63
C SER A 74 1.95 18.79 -46.54
N TYR A 75 2.59 18.58 -45.39
CA TYR A 75 3.31 17.36 -45.07
C TYR A 75 2.94 16.85 -43.68
N THR A 76 2.61 15.56 -43.58
CA THR A 76 2.28 14.86 -42.34
C THR A 76 3.48 14.03 -41.92
N PHE A 77 3.91 14.17 -40.66
CA PHE A 77 5.12 13.54 -40.14
C PHE A 77 4.89 12.04 -39.93
N GLU A 78 5.80 11.24 -40.46
CA GLU A 78 5.80 9.79 -40.35
C GLU A 78 6.91 9.30 -39.41
N ALA A 79 6.85 8.02 -39.02
CA ALA A 79 7.95 7.38 -38.31
C ALA A 79 9.25 7.48 -39.14
N GLY A 80 10.35 7.88 -38.49
CA GLY A 80 11.64 8.14 -39.15
C GLY A 80 11.88 9.59 -39.56
N ASP A 81 10.90 10.49 -39.48
CA ASP A 81 11.13 11.89 -39.84
C ASP A 81 11.96 12.67 -38.82
N THR A 82 12.64 13.72 -39.28
CA THR A 82 13.39 14.67 -38.45
C THR A 82 13.14 16.10 -38.91
N PHE A 83 13.14 17.08 -38.01
CA PHE A 83 13.04 18.50 -38.38
C PHE A 83 14.14 18.94 -39.35
N TYR A 84 15.32 18.28 -39.31
CA TYR A 84 16.42 18.52 -40.23
C TYR A 84 16.07 18.08 -41.66
N ASN A 85 15.67 16.82 -41.86
CA ASN A 85 15.35 16.31 -43.19
C ASN A 85 14.04 16.91 -43.74
N ILE A 86 13.04 17.18 -42.88
CA ILE A 86 11.84 17.94 -43.25
C ILE A 86 12.24 19.36 -43.66
N GLY A 87 13.09 20.04 -42.89
CA GLY A 87 13.56 21.39 -43.21
C GLY A 87 14.24 21.49 -44.58
N LEU A 88 15.12 20.52 -44.90
CA LEU A 88 15.75 20.37 -46.21
C LEU A 88 14.77 19.95 -47.34
N ALA A 89 13.60 19.43 -46.99
CA ALA A 89 12.51 19.16 -47.93
C ALA A 89 11.64 20.38 -48.21
N VAL A 90 11.30 21.17 -47.18
CA VAL A 90 10.36 22.30 -47.27
C VAL A 90 11.03 23.68 -47.38
N ASN A 91 12.36 23.75 -47.37
CA ASN A 91 13.16 24.98 -47.36
C ASN A 91 12.91 25.88 -46.12
N VAL A 92 12.63 25.29 -44.95
CA VAL A 92 12.49 26.02 -43.68
C VAL A 92 13.57 25.55 -42.72
N LYS A 93 14.26 26.46 -42.03
CA LYS A 93 15.26 26.14 -41.01
C LYS A 93 14.67 25.20 -39.96
N TRP A 94 15.43 24.16 -39.60
CA TRP A 94 14.95 23.13 -38.67
C TRP A 94 14.65 23.71 -37.29
N GLN A 95 15.36 24.75 -36.85
CA GLN A 95 15.04 25.49 -35.63
C GLN A 95 13.65 26.15 -35.69
N THR A 96 13.28 26.73 -36.84
CA THR A 96 11.96 27.35 -37.03
C THR A 96 10.85 26.29 -36.98
N LEU A 97 11.05 25.11 -37.58
CA LEU A 97 10.09 23.99 -37.49
C LEU A 97 9.98 23.45 -36.06
N MET A 98 11.10 23.27 -35.36
CA MET A 98 11.18 22.80 -33.98
C MET A 98 10.46 23.76 -33.01
N ALA A 99 10.75 25.07 -33.09
CA ALA A 99 10.09 26.09 -32.28
C ALA A 99 8.58 26.19 -32.57
N LEU A 100 8.17 26.01 -33.84
CA LEU A 100 6.77 25.92 -34.23
C LEU A 100 6.05 24.70 -33.63
N ASN A 101 6.76 23.62 -33.34
CA ASN A 101 6.21 22.44 -32.67
C ASN A 101 6.30 22.54 -31.14
N GLY A 102 6.74 23.68 -30.59
CA GLY A 102 6.77 23.95 -29.14
C GLY A 102 8.06 23.52 -28.44
N PHE A 103 9.16 23.29 -29.16
CA PHE A 103 10.43 22.80 -28.61
C PHE A 103 11.56 23.84 -28.68
N GLU A 104 12.40 23.90 -27.64
CA GLU A 104 13.55 24.81 -27.55
C GLU A 104 14.86 24.15 -28.03
N GLU A 105 15.79 24.96 -28.57
CA GLU A 105 17.06 24.45 -29.12
C GLU A 105 17.94 23.83 -28.02
N GLY A 106 18.38 22.58 -28.25
CA GLY A 106 19.10 21.78 -27.25
C GLY A 106 18.21 20.95 -26.32
N SER A 107 16.88 21.05 -26.40
CA SER A 107 15.97 20.13 -25.70
C SER A 107 15.91 18.76 -26.39
N GLN A 108 15.75 17.68 -25.61
CA GLN A 108 15.28 16.42 -26.16
C GLN A 108 13.75 16.49 -26.34
N TYR A 109 13.27 16.12 -27.52
CA TYR A 109 11.84 16.09 -27.85
C TYR A 109 11.49 14.86 -28.70
N THR A 110 10.22 14.46 -28.64
CA THR A 110 9.61 13.49 -29.57
C THR A 110 8.38 14.14 -30.19
N VAL A 111 8.26 14.05 -31.52
CA VAL A 111 7.09 14.58 -32.24
C VAL A 111 6.10 13.45 -32.49
N PRO A 112 4.80 13.59 -32.17
CA PRO A 112 3.81 12.59 -32.51
C PRO A 112 3.72 12.36 -34.02
N VAL A 113 3.76 11.10 -34.45
CA VAL A 113 3.42 10.70 -35.83
C VAL A 113 1.99 11.18 -36.13
N GLY A 114 1.75 11.69 -37.35
CA GLY A 114 0.49 12.35 -37.71
C GLY A 114 0.48 13.87 -37.50
N THR A 115 1.46 14.44 -36.79
CA THR A 115 1.66 15.91 -36.73
C THR A 115 1.86 16.45 -38.14
N THR A 116 1.13 17.49 -38.53
CA THR A 116 1.05 17.95 -39.93
C THR A 116 1.39 19.43 -40.05
N ILE A 117 2.36 19.77 -40.91
CA ILE A 117 2.64 21.15 -41.33
C ILE A 117 1.87 21.50 -42.60
N LYS A 118 1.27 22.68 -42.64
CA LYS A 118 0.47 23.23 -43.75
C LYS A 118 0.98 24.62 -44.09
N PHE A 119 1.06 24.94 -45.38
CA PHE A 119 1.57 26.21 -45.91
C PHE A 119 0.49 26.97 -46.69
N ASP A 120 0.18 28.20 -46.29
CA ASP A 120 -0.76 29.09 -46.98
C ASP A 120 -0.02 30.40 -47.32
N GLY A 121 0.55 30.45 -48.52
CA GLY A 121 1.56 31.46 -48.87
C GLY A 121 2.76 31.38 -47.91
N SER A 122 3.19 32.52 -47.37
CA SER A 122 4.23 32.63 -46.35
C SER A 122 3.80 32.13 -44.96
N LYS A 123 2.51 31.88 -44.71
CA LYS A 123 2.05 31.37 -43.42
C LYS A 123 2.27 29.86 -43.31
N ILE A 124 2.81 29.41 -42.19
CA ILE A 124 2.86 27.98 -41.81
C ILE A 124 2.01 27.74 -40.56
N THR A 125 1.22 26.67 -40.58
CA THR A 125 0.42 26.20 -39.44
C THR A 125 0.76 24.73 -39.16
N VAL A 126 1.01 24.41 -37.89
CA VAL A 126 1.20 23.04 -37.40
C VAL A 126 -0.11 22.54 -36.80
N THR A 127 -0.55 21.33 -37.16
CA THR A 127 -1.69 20.66 -36.52
C THR A 127 -1.31 19.31 -35.91
N ASP A 128 -1.99 18.91 -34.83
CA ASP A 128 -1.88 17.56 -34.26
C ASP A 128 -2.47 16.49 -35.20
N GLN A 129 -2.38 15.22 -34.79
CA GLN A 129 -2.97 14.08 -35.50
C GLN A 129 -4.50 14.13 -35.65
N ASN A 130 -5.19 14.97 -34.87
CA ASN A 130 -6.64 15.16 -34.91
C ASN A 130 -7.03 16.39 -35.78
N GLY A 131 -6.06 17.16 -36.26
CA GLY A 131 -6.26 18.39 -37.03
C GLY A 131 -6.36 19.68 -36.21
N ASN A 132 -6.19 19.65 -34.88
CA ASN A 132 -6.16 20.83 -34.02
C ASN A 132 -4.88 21.64 -34.26
N ALA A 133 -4.96 22.96 -34.35
CA ALA A 133 -3.78 23.81 -34.49
C ALA A 133 -2.93 23.81 -33.20
N ILE A 134 -1.65 23.45 -33.34
CA ILE A 134 -0.64 23.52 -32.26
C ILE A 134 -0.04 24.93 -32.22
N ASN A 135 0.36 25.45 -33.38
CA ASN A 135 0.98 26.77 -33.52
C ASN A 135 0.93 27.26 -34.98
N GLU A 136 1.17 28.55 -35.20
CA GLU A 136 1.31 29.14 -36.54
C GLU A 136 2.29 30.32 -36.56
N LYS A 137 2.91 30.56 -37.71
CA LYS A 137 3.88 31.65 -37.93
C LYS A 137 3.80 32.18 -39.36
N GLU A 138 4.01 33.48 -39.51
CA GLU A 138 4.34 34.11 -40.79
C GLU A 138 5.85 33.93 -41.05
N LEU A 139 6.22 33.19 -42.09
CA LEU A 139 7.61 32.92 -42.45
C LEU A 139 8.24 34.09 -43.20
N THR A 140 9.51 34.34 -42.90
CA THR A 140 10.30 35.43 -43.49
C THR A 140 11.48 34.88 -44.30
N GLU A 141 12.16 35.73 -45.08
CA GLU A 141 13.41 35.36 -45.76
C GLU A 141 14.49 34.85 -44.77
N ALA A 142 14.46 35.28 -43.51
CA ALA A 142 15.35 34.80 -42.47
C ALA A 142 15.06 33.35 -42.02
N ASP A 143 13.88 32.80 -42.33
CA ASP A 143 13.46 31.43 -42.00
C ASP A 143 13.83 30.39 -43.07
N LYS A 144 14.23 30.83 -44.28
CA LYS A 144 14.67 29.96 -45.36
C LYS A 144 16.01 29.30 -45.05
N ILE A 145 16.22 28.09 -45.56
CA ILE A 145 17.58 27.49 -45.66
C ILE A 145 18.29 28.08 -46.88
N ASP A 146 17.57 28.23 -47.99
CA ASP A 146 18.03 28.74 -49.27
C ASP A 146 17.14 29.92 -49.72
N PRO A 147 17.63 31.17 -49.70
CA PRO A 147 16.89 32.35 -50.12
C PRO A 147 16.32 32.28 -51.55
N SER A 148 17.02 31.57 -52.46
CA SER A 148 16.66 31.48 -53.88
C SER A 148 15.40 30.65 -54.16
N LYS A 149 14.95 29.86 -53.16
CA LYS A 149 13.82 28.92 -53.31
C LYS A 149 12.59 29.40 -52.53
N PRO A 150 11.37 29.10 -53.02
CA PRO A 150 10.15 29.25 -52.23
C PRO A 150 10.11 28.25 -51.08
N PHE A 151 9.14 28.39 -50.18
CA PHE A 151 8.81 27.34 -49.20
C PHE A 151 8.03 26.20 -49.88
N ALA A 152 8.23 24.98 -49.39
CA ALA A 152 7.37 23.80 -49.64
C ALA A 152 6.87 23.59 -51.09
N ASN A 153 7.76 23.70 -52.09
CA ASN A 153 7.44 23.55 -53.52
C ASN A 153 6.33 24.50 -54.05
N GLN A 154 6.06 25.61 -53.37
CA GLN A 154 5.05 26.59 -53.83
C GLN A 154 5.44 27.21 -55.16
N SER A 155 4.52 27.19 -56.12
CA SER A 155 4.66 27.93 -57.38
C SER A 155 4.76 29.43 -57.11
N SER A 156 5.82 30.06 -57.60
CA SER A 156 6.04 31.51 -57.48
C SER A 156 5.03 32.29 -58.34
N ASN A 157 3.83 32.48 -57.83
CA ASN A 157 2.73 33.11 -58.55
C ASN A 157 2.52 34.56 -58.08
N SER A 158 2.58 35.50 -59.02
CA SER A 158 2.41 36.92 -58.74
C SER A 158 0.94 37.30 -58.50
N SER A 159 0.77 38.33 -57.67
CA SER A 159 -0.47 39.01 -57.26
C SER A 159 -1.72 38.76 -58.11
N GLN A 160 -2.73 38.09 -57.53
CA GLN A 160 -4.13 38.31 -57.89
C GLN A 160 -4.86 39.02 -56.74
N ASN A 161 -5.07 40.33 -56.89
CA ASN A 161 -6.12 41.04 -56.17
C ASN A 161 -7.31 41.25 -57.13
N GLY A 162 -8.54 41.15 -56.62
CA GLY A 162 -9.71 40.87 -57.44
C GLY A 162 -10.06 41.98 -58.45
N GLU A 163 -10.23 41.60 -59.72
CA GLU A 163 -10.77 42.48 -60.75
C GLU A 163 -12.25 42.77 -60.47
N LYS A 164 -12.55 43.99 -59.99
CA LYS A 164 -13.92 44.49 -59.91
C LYS A 164 -14.05 45.82 -60.64
N THR A 165 -14.54 45.75 -61.87
CA THR A 165 -14.84 46.89 -62.71
C THR A 165 -15.88 47.81 -62.08
N THR A 166 -15.53 49.07 -61.88
CA THR A 166 -16.46 50.21 -61.74
C THR A 166 -15.77 51.44 -62.32
N SER A 167 -16.53 52.24 -63.06
CA SER A 167 -15.98 53.21 -64.02
C SER A 167 -15.84 54.64 -63.47
N VAL A 168 -15.12 55.46 -64.25
CA VAL A 168 -15.09 56.93 -64.28
C VAL A 168 -14.17 57.65 -63.28
N THR A 169 -13.26 58.44 -63.87
CA THR A 169 -12.35 59.50 -63.34
C THR A 169 -13.14 60.80 -62.96
N PRO A 170 -12.55 61.96 -62.57
CA PRO A 170 -11.13 62.40 -62.60
C PRO A 170 -10.62 63.10 -61.31
N ALA A 171 -9.40 63.69 -61.42
CA ALA A 171 -8.81 64.73 -60.56
C ALA A 171 -8.32 64.29 -59.15
N GLU A 172 -7.26 64.87 -58.55
CA GLU A 172 -6.29 65.85 -59.06
C GLU A 172 -4.91 65.77 -58.37
N THR A 173 -3.94 66.45 -58.99
CA THR A 173 -2.55 66.76 -58.61
C THR A 173 -2.20 66.88 -57.12
N GLN A 174 -1.03 66.33 -56.72
CA GLN A 174 0.07 66.91 -55.87
C GLN A 174 0.76 65.88 -54.95
N LYS A 175 2.03 66.00 -54.49
CA LYS A 175 3.28 66.63 -54.99
C LYS A 175 4.42 66.40 -53.95
N THR A 176 5.59 65.84 -54.31
CA THR A 176 6.88 65.92 -53.54
C THR A 176 6.90 65.33 -52.10
N GLN A 177 8.03 65.07 -51.40
CA GLN A 177 9.47 65.14 -51.76
C GLN A 177 10.33 64.05 -51.08
N THR A 178 11.51 63.83 -51.66
CA THR A 178 12.67 63.01 -51.29
C THR A 178 13.34 63.33 -49.93
N ASN A 179 13.94 62.32 -49.26
CA ASN A 179 15.37 62.21 -48.84
C ASN A 179 15.59 61.21 -47.66
N ARG A 180 16.81 60.73 -47.31
CA ARG A 180 17.91 59.98 -48.00
C ARG A 180 18.90 59.43 -46.92
N VAL A 181 19.77 58.44 -47.24
CA VAL A 181 20.33 57.38 -46.34
C VAL A 181 21.25 57.77 -45.13
N GLU A 182 22.60 57.84 -45.09
CA GLU A 182 23.75 57.35 -45.89
C GLU A 182 25.10 57.49 -45.08
N LYS A 183 26.04 56.51 -45.14
CA LYS A 183 27.48 56.52 -44.70
C LYS A 183 27.86 56.51 -43.19
N SER A 184 28.82 55.69 -42.77
CA SER A 184 30.26 55.78 -43.13
C SER A 184 31.00 54.42 -43.21
N SER A 185 32.00 54.20 -44.09
CA SER A 185 33.40 54.74 -44.17
C SER A 185 34.32 54.19 -43.06
N MET A 186 35.59 53.79 -43.24
CA MET A 186 36.56 53.66 -44.36
C MET A 186 37.68 52.66 -43.87
N VAL A 187 38.78 52.26 -44.55
CA VAL A 187 40.00 53.00 -44.99
C VAL A 187 40.89 51.99 -45.76
N THR A 188 41.35 52.18 -47.03
CA THR A 188 42.54 52.92 -47.58
C THR A 188 43.92 52.46 -47.02
N VAL A 189 45.10 52.47 -47.67
CA VAL A 189 45.71 53.06 -48.91
C VAL A 189 46.57 51.97 -49.65
N LYS A 190 47.50 52.13 -50.63
CA LYS A 190 48.17 53.26 -51.34
C LYS A 190 48.63 52.79 -52.75
N GLY A 191 48.48 53.66 -53.75
CA GLY A 191 49.44 53.88 -54.86
C GLY A 191 49.43 52.90 -56.06
N GLU A 192 49.91 53.28 -57.24
CA GLU A 192 50.62 54.53 -57.63
C GLU A 192 50.04 55.15 -58.93
N VAL A 193 50.67 56.20 -59.50
CA VAL A 193 50.02 57.22 -60.34
C VAL A 193 50.65 57.37 -61.73
N GLU A 194 49.83 57.42 -62.78
CA GLU A 194 50.02 58.08 -64.11
C GLU A 194 48.71 57.84 -64.93
N ALA A 195 48.26 58.63 -65.91
CA ALA A 195 48.50 60.03 -66.29
C ALA A 195 47.31 60.53 -67.16
N ASN A 196 47.21 61.84 -67.44
CA ASN A 196 46.20 62.36 -68.37
C ASN A 196 46.39 61.83 -69.81
N GLN A 197 45.38 61.13 -70.35
CA GLN A 197 45.02 61.22 -71.76
C GLN A 197 43.53 61.49 -71.87
N ALA A 198 43.14 62.35 -72.81
CA ALA A 198 41.74 62.56 -73.14
C ALA A 198 41.22 61.35 -73.92
N GLU A 199 39.96 60.98 -73.72
CA GLU A 199 39.26 60.11 -74.65
C GLU A 199 39.12 60.84 -75.99
N THR A 200 40.02 60.52 -76.92
CA THR A 200 39.78 60.77 -78.34
C THR A 200 38.47 60.09 -78.73
N PRO A 201 37.59 60.73 -79.52
CA PRO A 201 36.37 60.08 -79.99
C PRO A 201 36.76 58.77 -80.67
N ILE A 202 36.20 57.66 -80.18
CA ILE A 202 36.58 56.31 -80.60
C ILE A 202 36.19 56.16 -82.08
N ASP A 203 37.19 56.28 -82.97
CA ASP A 203 36.99 56.03 -84.39
C ASP A 203 36.50 54.59 -84.59
N LYS A 204 35.71 54.36 -85.64
CA LYS A 204 35.05 53.07 -85.89
C LYS A 204 36.05 51.92 -85.87
N ALA A 205 37.25 52.11 -86.41
CA ALA A 205 38.30 51.10 -86.42
C ALA A 205 38.79 50.66 -85.02
N GLN A 206 38.66 51.52 -84.00
CA GLN A 206 38.93 51.15 -82.61
C GLN A 206 37.70 50.52 -81.94
N ALA A 207 36.49 51.01 -82.18
CA ALA A 207 35.27 50.39 -81.67
C ALA A 207 35.09 48.95 -82.17
N GLU A 208 35.40 48.69 -83.45
CA GLU A 208 35.40 47.34 -84.05
C GLU A 208 36.45 46.41 -83.40
N LYS A 209 37.59 46.97 -82.93
CA LYS A 209 38.65 46.23 -82.23
C LYS A 209 38.30 45.97 -80.76
N GLU A 210 37.67 46.93 -80.08
CA GLU A 210 37.11 46.76 -78.73
C GLU A 210 36.00 45.71 -78.74
N LYS A 211 35.16 45.68 -79.80
CA LYS A 211 34.16 44.62 -80.00
C LYS A 211 34.79 43.24 -80.14
N GLN A 212 35.81 43.06 -80.98
CA GLN A 212 36.53 41.77 -81.10
C GLN A 212 37.19 41.33 -79.78
N ALA A 213 37.68 42.28 -78.98
CA ALA A 213 38.21 41.97 -77.65
C ALA A 213 37.10 41.52 -76.67
N ALA A 214 35.95 42.21 -76.66
CA ALA A 214 34.79 41.84 -75.85
C ALA A 214 34.18 40.50 -76.27
N GLU A 215 34.14 40.19 -77.57
CA GLU A 215 33.71 38.88 -78.10
C GLU A 215 34.63 37.75 -77.61
N ALA A 216 35.96 37.94 -77.64
CA ALA A 216 36.91 36.97 -77.12
C ALA A 216 36.83 36.80 -75.58
N GLU A 217 36.68 37.89 -74.82
CA GLU A 217 36.51 37.83 -73.36
C GLU A 217 35.19 37.16 -72.97
N ARG A 218 34.15 37.30 -73.81
CA ARG A 218 32.85 36.63 -73.65
C ARG A 218 32.93 35.13 -73.92
N GLU A 219 33.67 34.69 -74.94
CA GLU A 219 33.94 33.26 -75.17
C GLU A 219 34.72 32.65 -73.99
N GLN A 220 35.71 33.36 -73.43
CA GLN A 220 36.40 32.94 -72.22
C GLN A 220 35.44 32.82 -71.03
N ALA A 221 34.62 33.84 -70.76
CA ALA A 221 33.68 33.84 -69.64
C ALA A 221 32.64 32.71 -69.74
N GLU A 222 32.17 32.37 -70.95
CA GLU A 222 31.25 31.23 -71.16
C GLU A 222 31.96 29.88 -70.94
N SER A 223 33.25 29.76 -71.29
CA SER A 223 34.06 28.56 -71.00
C SER A 223 34.32 28.37 -69.49
N GLU A 224 34.63 29.46 -68.78
CA GLU A 224 34.75 29.48 -67.31
C GLU A 224 33.41 29.10 -66.64
N LYS A 225 32.29 29.63 -67.14
CA LYS A 225 30.93 29.33 -66.68
C LYS A 225 30.54 27.87 -66.90
N GLN A 226 30.86 27.28 -68.05
CA GLN A 226 30.67 25.85 -68.30
C GLN A 226 31.56 24.96 -67.41
N THR A 227 32.69 25.47 -66.94
CA THR A 227 33.58 24.77 -66.00
C THR A 227 33.01 24.81 -64.58
N ALA A 228 32.60 26.00 -64.11
CA ALA A 228 31.93 26.17 -62.82
C ALA A 228 30.62 25.38 -62.73
N GLU A 229 29.83 25.30 -63.81
CA GLU A 229 28.62 24.45 -63.85
C GLU A 229 28.94 22.97 -63.68
N LYS A 230 30.02 22.45 -64.30
CA LYS A 230 30.45 21.04 -64.10
C LYS A 230 30.87 20.78 -62.65
N GLU A 231 31.64 21.70 -62.05
CA GLU A 231 31.98 21.60 -60.63
C GLU A 231 30.75 21.67 -59.73
N ARG A 232 29.72 22.44 -60.11
CA ARG A 232 28.45 22.53 -59.36
C ARG A 232 27.67 21.22 -59.38
N GLN A 233 27.66 20.49 -60.51
CA GLN A 233 27.04 19.18 -60.60
C GLN A 233 27.80 18.14 -59.75
N GLU A 234 29.13 18.17 -59.76
CA GLU A 234 29.97 17.30 -58.94
C GLU A 234 29.82 17.59 -57.43
N ALA A 235 29.76 18.87 -57.04
CA ALA A 235 29.49 19.27 -55.65
C ALA A 235 28.06 18.87 -55.19
N LYS A 236 27.07 18.85 -56.10
CA LYS A 236 25.72 18.30 -55.82
C LYS A 236 25.77 16.79 -55.59
N ARG A 237 26.52 16.05 -56.41
CA ARG A 237 26.74 14.59 -56.24
C ARG A 237 27.43 14.27 -54.90
N LEU A 238 28.51 14.97 -54.58
CA LEU A 238 29.26 14.78 -53.33
C LEU A 238 28.41 15.11 -52.08
N LYS A 239 27.56 16.15 -52.16
CA LYS A 239 26.59 16.47 -51.11
C LYS A 239 25.63 15.29 -50.88
N GLN A 240 25.01 14.75 -51.93
CA GLN A 240 24.07 13.63 -51.81
C GLN A 240 24.73 12.38 -51.22
N GLU A 241 25.98 12.08 -51.59
CA GLU A 241 26.74 10.98 -50.98
C GLU A 241 27.05 11.20 -49.49
N ALA A 242 27.23 12.45 -49.05
CA ALA A 242 27.40 12.77 -47.63
C ALA A 242 26.05 12.75 -46.87
N GLU A 243 24.94 13.17 -47.50
CA GLU A 243 23.58 13.06 -46.93
C GLU A 243 23.18 11.59 -46.72
N GLN A 244 23.54 10.70 -47.68
CA GLN A 244 23.39 9.25 -47.54
C GLN A 244 24.28 8.68 -46.42
N LYS A 245 25.59 8.98 -46.40
CA LYS A 245 26.51 8.49 -45.36
C LYS A 245 26.08 8.90 -43.94
N LEU A 246 25.61 10.13 -43.76
CA LEU A 246 25.10 10.59 -42.47
C LEU A 246 23.89 9.75 -42.05
N THR A 247 22.96 9.50 -42.98
CA THR A 247 21.78 8.65 -42.74
C THR A 247 22.19 7.22 -42.35
N GLU A 248 23.15 6.61 -43.08
CA GLU A 248 23.67 5.27 -42.77
C GLU A 248 24.37 5.19 -41.41
N ALA A 249 25.20 6.18 -41.08
CA ALA A 249 25.91 6.25 -39.79
C ALA A 249 24.93 6.38 -38.61
N LEU A 250 23.96 7.30 -38.69
CA LEU A 250 22.93 7.49 -37.67
C LEU A 250 22.09 6.23 -37.46
N ASN A 251 21.66 5.58 -38.55
CA ASN A 251 20.86 4.36 -38.48
C ASN A 251 21.65 3.19 -37.86
N LYS A 252 22.93 3.03 -38.21
CA LYS A 252 23.81 2.01 -37.61
C LYS A 252 23.96 2.21 -36.10
N GLU A 253 24.30 3.42 -35.67
CA GLU A 253 24.54 3.72 -34.25
C GLU A 253 23.26 3.63 -33.42
N ASN A 254 22.11 4.08 -33.97
CA ASN A 254 20.79 3.85 -33.37
C ASN A 254 20.47 2.35 -33.21
N THR A 255 20.84 1.52 -34.19
CA THR A 255 20.63 0.06 -34.13
C THR A 255 21.48 -0.58 -33.01
N GLU A 256 22.76 -0.20 -32.92
CA GLU A 256 23.68 -0.71 -31.91
C GLU A 256 23.29 -0.25 -30.49
N PHE A 257 22.90 1.02 -30.33
CA PHE A 257 22.35 1.55 -29.07
C PHE A 257 21.04 0.86 -28.67
N TYR A 258 20.12 0.64 -29.62
CA TYR A 258 18.85 -0.06 -29.35
C TYR A 258 19.07 -1.49 -28.88
N ALA A 259 19.97 -2.24 -29.54
CA ALA A 259 20.30 -3.60 -29.14
C ALA A 259 20.94 -3.67 -27.74
N GLU A 260 21.83 -2.73 -27.40
CA GLU A 260 22.42 -2.65 -26.06
C GLU A 260 21.37 -2.26 -25.00
N LEU A 261 20.47 -1.33 -25.31
CA LEU A 261 19.38 -0.92 -24.42
C LEU A 261 18.38 -2.05 -24.19
N GLN A 262 17.99 -2.79 -25.23
CA GLN A 262 17.08 -3.94 -25.14
C GLN A 262 17.71 -5.07 -24.31
N ALA A 263 19.02 -5.33 -24.46
CA ALA A 263 19.75 -6.28 -23.63
C ALA A 263 19.79 -5.85 -22.15
N LYS A 264 20.06 -4.56 -21.87
CA LYS A 264 20.03 -4.00 -20.51
C LYS A 264 18.63 -4.04 -19.89
N GLN A 265 17.60 -3.69 -20.64
CA GLN A 265 16.20 -3.76 -20.22
C GLN A 265 15.80 -5.19 -19.88
N THR A 266 16.17 -6.16 -20.71
CA THR A 266 15.93 -7.59 -20.46
C THR A 266 16.60 -8.02 -19.14
N ALA A 267 17.90 -7.74 -18.98
CA ALA A 267 18.65 -8.09 -17.78
C ALA A 267 18.10 -7.43 -16.49
N ALA A 268 17.72 -6.16 -16.56
CA ALA A 268 17.11 -5.45 -15.44
C ALA A 268 15.70 -6.01 -15.09
N THR A 269 14.91 -6.37 -16.10
CA THR A 269 13.59 -7.01 -15.91
C THR A 269 13.72 -8.40 -15.28
N THR A 270 14.73 -9.19 -15.68
CA THR A 270 15.06 -10.46 -15.01
C THR A 270 15.41 -10.24 -13.54
N LYS A 271 16.29 -9.29 -13.21
CA LYS A 271 16.64 -8.94 -11.82
C LYS A 271 15.42 -8.55 -10.97
N VAL A 272 14.51 -7.75 -11.52
CA VAL A 272 13.26 -7.37 -10.83
C VAL A 272 12.40 -8.61 -10.57
N THR A 273 12.27 -9.50 -11.56
CA THR A 273 11.48 -10.74 -11.45
C THR A 273 12.05 -11.69 -10.39
N GLU A 274 13.37 -11.90 -10.38
CA GLU A 274 14.07 -12.73 -9.40
C GLU A 274 13.97 -12.15 -7.97
N ALA A 275 14.14 -10.82 -7.82
CA ALA A 275 14.02 -10.16 -6.53
C ALA A 275 12.58 -10.19 -5.98
N GLN A 276 11.57 -10.05 -6.85
CA GLN A 276 10.16 -10.17 -6.52
C GLN A 276 9.83 -11.60 -6.05
N ALA A 277 10.19 -12.62 -6.83
CA ALA A 277 9.95 -14.02 -6.48
C ALA A 277 10.61 -14.43 -5.15
N ASN A 278 11.79 -13.89 -4.83
CA ASN A 278 12.45 -14.08 -3.54
C ASN A 278 11.70 -13.39 -2.39
N TYR A 279 11.21 -12.15 -2.59
CA TYR A 279 10.38 -11.44 -1.60
C TYR A 279 9.06 -12.19 -1.32
N ASP A 280 8.38 -12.66 -2.36
CA ASP A 280 7.12 -13.39 -2.24
C ASP A 280 7.33 -14.76 -1.57
N GLY A 281 8.39 -15.49 -1.96
CA GLY A 281 8.76 -16.77 -1.35
C GLY A 281 9.13 -16.67 0.14
N LEU A 282 9.72 -15.55 0.58
CA LEU A 282 9.97 -15.27 1.99
C LEU A 282 8.69 -14.84 2.73
N THR A 283 7.80 -14.09 2.08
CA THR A 283 6.49 -13.71 2.63
C THR A 283 5.60 -14.93 2.86
N ALA A 284 5.61 -15.91 1.95
CA ALA A 284 4.94 -17.19 2.14
C ALA A 284 5.52 -17.99 3.32
N GLN A 285 6.84 -17.98 3.52
CA GLN A 285 7.48 -18.59 4.69
C GLN A 285 7.08 -17.90 6.00
N LEU A 286 6.89 -16.58 6.00
CA LEU A 286 6.45 -15.83 7.19
C LEU A 286 5.06 -16.30 7.67
N ALA A 287 4.11 -16.48 6.76
CA ALA A 287 2.77 -16.97 7.11
C ALA A 287 2.80 -18.38 7.72
N VAL A 288 3.68 -19.27 7.23
CA VAL A 288 3.84 -20.63 7.76
C VAL A 288 4.48 -20.63 9.16
N VAL A 289 5.53 -19.83 9.39
CA VAL A 289 6.14 -19.74 10.73
C VAL A 289 5.21 -19.03 11.73
N GLU A 290 4.38 -18.09 11.30
CA GLU A 290 3.35 -17.47 12.13
C GLU A 290 2.30 -18.49 12.60
N GLN A 291 1.82 -19.36 11.71
CA GLN A 291 0.95 -20.48 12.09
C GLN A 291 1.63 -21.43 13.09
N ASN A 292 2.90 -21.76 12.87
CA ASN A 292 3.68 -22.63 13.77
C ASN A 292 3.89 -21.98 15.16
N VAL A 293 4.13 -20.67 15.22
CA VAL A 293 4.26 -19.91 16.48
C VAL A 293 2.94 -19.88 17.24
N ALA A 294 1.81 -19.65 16.57
CA ALA A 294 0.48 -19.69 17.19
C ALA A 294 0.14 -21.09 17.75
N ALA A 295 0.49 -22.16 17.02
CA ALA A 295 0.35 -23.53 17.50
C ALA A 295 1.26 -23.83 18.70
N ALA A 296 2.51 -23.37 18.67
CA ALA A 296 3.45 -23.54 19.78
C ALA A 296 3.02 -22.79 21.06
N ALA A 297 2.48 -21.57 20.94
CA ALA A 297 1.92 -20.81 22.06
C ALA A 297 0.70 -21.53 22.67
N THR A 298 -0.18 -22.08 21.82
CA THR A 298 -1.34 -22.88 22.25
C THR A 298 -0.88 -24.15 23.01
N ALA A 299 0.19 -24.80 22.55
CA ALA A 299 0.79 -25.95 23.22
C ALA A 299 1.42 -25.58 24.58
N GLN A 300 2.12 -24.44 24.68
CA GLN A 300 2.67 -23.94 25.94
C GLN A 300 1.56 -23.64 26.95
N GLN A 301 0.50 -22.94 26.55
CA GLN A 301 -0.64 -22.62 27.42
C GLN A 301 -1.35 -23.90 27.92
N SER A 302 -1.47 -24.91 27.05
CA SER A 302 -2.02 -26.22 27.40
C SER A 302 -1.15 -26.94 28.43
N ALA A 303 0.19 -26.92 28.24
CA ALA A 303 1.13 -27.53 29.17
C ALA A 303 1.20 -26.79 30.52
N GLN A 304 1.11 -25.45 30.52
CA GLN A 304 1.01 -24.65 31.74
C GLN A 304 -0.26 -24.98 32.53
N THR A 305 -1.39 -25.18 31.84
CA THR A 305 -2.66 -25.59 32.47
C THR A 305 -2.54 -26.99 33.10
N ALA A 306 -1.87 -27.93 32.42
CA ALA A 306 -1.58 -29.26 32.96
C ALA A 306 -0.65 -29.21 34.19
N LEU A 307 0.37 -28.35 34.17
CA LEU A 307 1.30 -28.13 35.29
C LEU A 307 0.57 -27.55 36.51
N THR A 308 -0.25 -26.52 36.33
CA THR A 308 -1.10 -25.96 37.40
C THR A 308 -2.05 -27.01 37.97
N THR A 309 -2.65 -27.85 37.11
CA THR A 309 -3.54 -28.95 37.54
C THR A 309 -2.78 -29.99 38.39
N ALA A 310 -1.59 -30.41 37.95
CA ALA A 310 -0.76 -31.35 38.70
C ALA A 310 -0.29 -30.77 40.05
N GLN A 311 0.04 -29.47 40.09
CA GLN A 311 0.42 -28.78 41.33
C GLN A 311 -0.74 -28.71 42.33
N THR A 312 -1.97 -28.47 41.86
CA THR A 312 -3.18 -28.54 42.71
C THR A 312 -3.42 -29.95 43.25
N ALA A 313 -3.17 -30.98 42.42
CA ALA A 313 -3.32 -32.38 42.81
C ALA A 313 -2.33 -32.81 43.91
N ILE A 314 -1.03 -32.45 43.80
CA ILE A 314 -0.05 -32.79 44.86
C ILE A 314 -0.32 -32.02 46.16
N ASN A 315 -0.72 -30.74 46.08
CA ASN A 315 -1.10 -29.97 47.27
C ASN A 315 -2.26 -30.66 48.02
N SER A 316 -3.27 -31.12 47.28
CA SER A 316 -4.43 -31.85 47.81
C SER A 316 -4.05 -33.21 48.41
N ALA A 317 -3.21 -33.98 47.72
CA ALA A 317 -2.73 -35.28 48.22
C ALA A 317 -1.87 -35.13 49.49
N THR A 318 -1.07 -34.07 49.57
CA THR A 318 -0.23 -33.76 50.74
C THR A 318 -1.10 -33.39 51.95
N ALA A 319 -2.12 -32.55 51.78
CA ALA A 319 -3.06 -32.21 52.84
C ALA A 319 -3.82 -33.45 53.37
N ASN A 320 -4.23 -34.36 52.47
CA ASN A 320 -4.84 -35.63 52.86
C ASN A 320 -3.87 -36.52 53.65
N GLN A 321 -2.60 -36.60 53.23
CA GLN A 321 -1.55 -37.35 53.93
C GLN A 321 -1.30 -36.77 55.33
N THR A 322 -1.21 -35.45 55.49
CA THR A 322 -1.09 -34.78 56.79
C THR A 322 -2.29 -35.08 57.69
N THR A 323 -3.51 -35.08 57.14
CA THR A 323 -4.74 -35.38 57.89
C THR A 323 -4.78 -36.85 58.35
N ALA A 324 -4.36 -37.79 57.50
CA ALA A 324 -4.24 -39.21 57.87
C ALA A 324 -3.13 -39.43 58.92
N GLN A 325 -2.00 -38.73 58.82
CA GLN A 325 -0.94 -38.77 59.82
C GLN A 325 -1.43 -38.28 61.19
N GLN A 326 -2.26 -37.22 61.22
CA GLN A 326 -2.85 -36.76 62.47
C GLN A 326 -3.81 -37.81 63.07
N ARG A 327 -4.67 -38.45 62.25
CA ARG A 327 -5.52 -39.57 62.72
C ARG A 327 -4.70 -40.72 63.34
N VAL A 328 -3.57 -41.08 62.75
CA VAL A 328 -2.65 -42.09 63.31
C VAL A 328 -2.10 -41.65 64.67
N ASN A 329 -1.72 -40.38 64.82
CA ASN A 329 -1.24 -39.82 66.08
C ASN A 329 -2.33 -39.83 67.17
N ASP A 330 -3.53 -39.35 66.84
CA ASP A 330 -4.66 -39.22 67.76
C ASP A 330 -5.11 -40.57 68.31
N VAL A 331 -5.29 -41.57 67.44
CA VAL A 331 -5.68 -42.93 67.86
C VAL A 331 -4.56 -43.59 68.67
N SER A 332 -3.29 -43.38 68.32
CA SER A 332 -2.16 -43.88 69.12
C SER A 332 -2.11 -43.28 70.53
N ALA A 333 -2.46 -41.99 70.68
CA ALA A 333 -2.57 -41.33 71.98
C ALA A 333 -3.75 -41.86 72.81
N GLN A 334 -4.90 -42.13 72.18
CA GLN A 334 -6.05 -42.76 72.83
C GLN A 334 -5.72 -44.18 73.32
N ILE A 335 -5.08 -45.01 72.49
CA ILE A 335 -4.60 -46.35 72.87
C ILE A 335 -3.65 -46.26 74.06
N SER A 336 -2.65 -45.38 74.01
CA SER A 336 -1.68 -45.19 75.09
C SER A 336 -2.35 -44.79 76.41
N THR A 337 -3.40 -43.96 76.32
CA THR A 337 -4.19 -43.51 77.48
C THR A 337 -4.98 -44.67 78.10
N LEU A 338 -5.75 -45.43 77.30
CA LEU A 338 -6.53 -46.56 77.81
C LEU A 338 -5.63 -47.72 78.31
N GLN A 339 -4.49 -47.97 77.67
CA GLN A 339 -3.53 -49.00 78.11
C GLN A 339 -3.02 -48.75 79.53
N SER A 340 -2.84 -47.48 79.94
CA SER A 340 -2.45 -47.13 81.31
C SER A 340 -3.49 -47.48 82.38
N GLN A 341 -4.74 -47.77 81.98
CA GLN A 341 -5.88 -48.03 82.85
C GLN A 341 -6.38 -49.49 82.79
N ALA A 342 -5.90 -50.30 81.84
CA ALA A 342 -6.60 -51.49 81.36
C ALA A 342 -6.72 -52.66 82.35
N GLY A 343 -5.79 -52.81 83.29
CA GLY A 343 -5.82 -53.83 84.35
C GLY A 343 -6.17 -55.24 83.83
N SER A 344 -7.30 -55.76 84.32
CA SER A 344 -7.93 -57.01 83.83
C SER A 344 -9.38 -56.76 83.38
N ASP A 345 -9.74 -55.53 83.02
CA ASP A 345 -11.12 -55.15 82.71
C ASP A 345 -11.51 -55.52 81.28
N ALA A 346 -12.52 -56.38 81.12
CA ALA A 346 -12.93 -56.89 79.82
C ALA A 346 -13.55 -55.83 78.89
N ALA A 347 -14.13 -54.75 79.42
CA ALA A 347 -14.68 -53.67 78.62
C ALA A 347 -13.57 -52.75 78.10
N ILE A 348 -12.56 -52.44 78.91
CA ILE A 348 -11.39 -51.67 78.46
C ILE A 348 -10.60 -52.45 77.40
N GLN A 349 -10.44 -53.77 77.56
CA GLN A 349 -9.79 -54.62 76.54
C GLN A 349 -10.57 -54.61 75.21
N ALA A 350 -11.91 -54.63 75.25
CA ALA A 350 -12.73 -54.52 74.04
C ALA A 350 -12.61 -53.16 73.33
N GLN A 351 -12.50 -52.06 74.09
CA GLN A 351 -12.23 -50.74 73.50
C GLN A 351 -10.82 -50.63 72.90
N LEU A 352 -9.81 -51.24 73.54
CA LEU A 352 -8.45 -51.30 73.00
C LEU A 352 -8.38 -52.10 71.69
N GLU A 353 -9.09 -53.23 71.61
CA GLU A 353 -9.20 -54.01 70.37
C GLU A 353 -9.84 -53.18 69.23
N GLN A 354 -10.90 -52.42 69.53
CA GLN A 354 -11.55 -51.54 68.56
C GLN A 354 -10.66 -50.37 68.13
N LEU A 355 -9.90 -49.75 69.05
CA LEU A 355 -8.94 -48.70 68.73
C LEU A 355 -7.75 -49.24 67.91
N ASN A 356 -7.26 -50.45 68.19
CA ASN A 356 -6.22 -51.09 67.38
C ASN A 356 -6.66 -51.28 65.92
N GLN A 357 -7.93 -51.64 65.69
CA GLN A 357 -8.51 -51.74 64.34
C GLN A 357 -8.62 -50.36 63.67
N GLN A 358 -8.98 -49.31 64.41
CA GLN A 358 -8.97 -47.93 63.90
C GLN A 358 -7.56 -47.44 63.56
N LEU A 359 -6.55 -47.80 64.38
CA LEU A 359 -5.14 -47.47 64.11
C LEU A 359 -4.65 -48.15 62.83
N ALA A 360 -4.95 -49.45 62.66
CA ALA A 360 -4.61 -50.19 61.44
C ALA A 360 -5.29 -49.59 60.19
N ALA A 361 -6.54 -49.15 60.30
CA ALA A 361 -7.24 -48.44 59.23
C ALA A 361 -6.57 -47.09 58.90
N ALA A 362 -6.27 -46.26 59.91
CA ALA A 362 -5.61 -44.96 59.71
C ALA A 362 -4.19 -45.10 59.14
N GLN A 363 -3.44 -46.14 59.53
CA GLN A 363 -2.15 -46.49 58.92
C GLN A 363 -2.31 -46.94 57.45
N GLY A 364 -3.38 -47.68 57.13
CA GLY A 364 -3.76 -48.00 55.75
C GLY A 364 -4.04 -46.76 54.90
N GLU A 365 -4.83 -45.82 55.42
CA GLU A 365 -5.09 -44.52 54.78
C GLU A 365 -3.80 -43.72 54.56
N LEU A 366 -2.95 -43.61 55.59
CA LEU A 366 -1.68 -42.87 55.52
C LEU A 366 -0.76 -43.42 54.41
N ASN A 367 -0.65 -44.75 54.30
CA ASN A 367 0.09 -45.41 53.23
C ASN A 367 -0.53 -45.15 51.85
N ALA A 368 -1.87 -45.18 51.74
CA ALA A 368 -2.57 -44.89 50.49
C ALA A 368 -2.37 -43.43 50.03
N TYR A 369 -2.46 -42.45 50.94
CA TYR A 369 -2.21 -41.05 50.62
C TYR A 369 -0.72 -40.78 50.32
N GLY A 370 0.22 -41.46 50.99
CA GLY A 370 1.64 -41.42 50.62
C GLY A 370 1.89 -41.88 49.18
N ALA A 371 1.20 -42.94 48.73
CA ALA A 371 1.26 -43.38 47.33
C ALA A 371 0.61 -42.37 46.36
N GLN A 372 -0.48 -41.69 46.75
CA GLN A 372 -1.08 -40.62 45.97
C GLN A 372 -0.14 -39.41 45.82
N VAL A 373 0.57 -39.00 46.88
CA VAL A 373 1.57 -37.91 46.83
C VAL A 373 2.70 -38.28 45.85
N ALA A 374 3.20 -39.51 45.88
CA ALA A 374 4.22 -39.97 44.94
C ALA A 374 3.75 -39.92 43.47
N ALA A 375 2.53 -40.38 43.19
CA ALA A 375 1.93 -40.32 41.86
C ALA A 375 1.67 -38.87 41.39
N ALA A 376 1.24 -37.99 42.30
CA ALA A 376 1.03 -36.57 42.01
C ALA A 376 2.37 -35.86 41.74
N GLN A 377 3.44 -36.16 42.49
CA GLN A 377 4.78 -35.64 42.21
C GLN A 377 5.31 -36.10 40.85
N GLN A 378 5.09 -37.36 40.47
CA GLN A 378 5.44 -37.84 39.12
C GLN A 378 4.64 -37.11 38.02
N SER A 379 3.38 -36.77 38.31
CA SER A 379 2.52 -35.99 37.42
C SER A 379 3.04 -34.54 37.25
N VAL A 380 3.43 -33.88 38.34
CA VAL A 380 4.08 -32.55 38.30
C VAL A 380 5.37 -32.59 37.48
N ASN A 381 6.25 -33.55 37.74
CA ASN A 381 7.51 -33.70 37.01
C ASN A 381 7.28 -33.89 35.50
N THR A 382 6.25 -34.67 35.14
CA THR A 382 5.86 -34.92 33.73
C THR A 382 5.30 -33.66 33.06
N ALA A 383 4.42 -32.94 33.75
CA ALA A 383 3.83 -31.69 33.24
C ALA A 383 4.88 -30.57 33.10
N GLN A 384 5.81 -30.47 34.06
CA GLN A 384 6.91 -29.51 34.00
C GLN A 384 7.85 -29.76 32.80
N ALA A 385 8.18 -31.03 32.53
CA ALA A 385 8.96 -31.40 31.35
C ALA A 385 8.22 -31.11 30.03
N ALA A 386 6.90 -31.31 30.00
CA ALA A 386 6.06 -30.95 28.85
C ALA A 386 6.01 -29.43 28.63
N TYR A 387 5.87 -28.64 29.70
CA TYR A 387 5.89 -27.18 29.65
C TYR A 387 7.21 -26.66 29.08
N SER A 388 8.35 -27.05 29.67
CA SER A 388 9.67 -26.56 29.23
C SER A 388 10.01 -27.00 27.80
N LYS A 389 9.47 -28.12 27.31
CA LYS A 389 9.56 -28.51 25.90
C LYS A 389 8.75 -27.58 24.99
N ALA A 390 7.50 -27.27 25.36
CA ALA A 390 6.64 -26.39 24.56
C ALA A 390 7.15 -24.94 24.53
N GLU A 391 7.65 -24.44 25.67
CA GLU A 391 8.33 -23.15 25.79
C GLU A 391 9.58 -23.08 24.89
N ALA A 392 10.41 -24.13 24.85
CA ALA A 392 11.55 -24.21 23.94
C ALA A 392 11.13 -24.20 22.46
N THR A 393 10.05 -24.91 22.10
CA THR A 393 9.49 -24.89 20.73
C THR A 393 8.98 -23.49 20.34
N LEU A 394 8.25 -22.81 21.23
CA LEU A 394 7.77 -21.44 20.98
C LEU A 394 8.94 -20.47 20.78
N ASN A 395 9.93 -20.49 21.67
CA ASN A 395 11.12 -19.63 21.57
C ASN A 395 11.90 -19.87 20.27
N SER A 396 11.97 -21.12 19.78
CA SER A 396 12.57 -21.44 18.48
C SER A 396 11.79 -20.84 17.31
N GLY A 397 10.46 -20.99 17.28
CA GLY A 397 9.62 -20.43 16.22
C GLY A 397 9.62 -18.90 16.19
N VAL A 398 9.66 -18.24 17.36
CA VAL A 398 9.79 -16.77 17.45
C VAL A 398 11.15 -16.29 16.93
N ALA A 399 12.23 -17.03 17.19
CA ALA A 399 13.55 -16.72 16.62
C ALA A 399 13.61 -16.92 15.10
N GLU A 400 12.93 -17.95 14.57
CA GLU A 400 12.80 -18.22 13.13
C GLU A 400 12.00 -17.11 12.41
N LYS A 401 10.83 -16.73 12.97
CA LYS A 401 10.03 -15.58 12.51
C LYS A 401 10.87 -14.31 12.43
N ALA A 402 11.58 -13.98 13.51
CA ALA A 402 12.45 -12.81 13.59
C ALA A 402 13.72 -12.88 12.70
N SER A 403 13.97 -14.02 12.05
CA SER A 403 14.99 -14.19 11.00
C SER A 403 14.38 -13.94 9.62
N ILE A 404 13.22 -14.54 9.33
CA ILE A 404 12.47 -14.36 8.07
C ILE A 404 12.07 -12.89 7.86
N GLU A 405 11.60 -12.20 8.90
CA GLU A 405 11.29 -10.75 8.86
C GLU A 405 12.49 -9.90 8.39
N ARG A 406 13.71 -10.26 8.80
CA ARG A 406 14.94 -9.56 8.36
C ARG A 406 15.29 -9.90 6.92
N ALA A 407 15.08 -11.15 6.50
CA ALA A 407 15.29 -11.58 5.13
C ALA A 407 14.34 -10.86 4.16
N ILE A 408 13.05 -10.70 4.52
CA ILE A 408 12.06 -9.92 3.78
C ILE A 408 12.52 -8.46 3.63
N GLY A 409 13.01 -7.84 4.71
CA GLY A 409 13.56 -6.47 4.63
C GLY A 409 14.76 -6.32 3.68
N GLN A 410 15.63 -7.33 3.57
CA GLN A 410 16.73 -7.35 2.60
C GLN A 410 16.25 -7.64 1.17
N ALA A 411 15.26 -8.52 0.99
CA ALA A 411 14.64 -8.79 -0.30
C ALA A 411 13.94 -7.53 -0.86
N GLN A 412 13.23 -6.78 0.00
CA GLN A 412 12.56 -5.53 -0.38
C GLN A 412 13.57 -4.43 -0.80
N LEU A 413 14.71 -4.31 -0.12
CA LEU A 413 15.79 -3.42 -0.54
C LEU A 413 16.40 -3.85 -1.89
N THR A 414 16.55 -5.15 -2.11
CA THR A 414 17.08 -5.73 -3.37
C THR A 414 16.12 -5.47 -4.54
N LEU A 415 14.81 -5.69 -4.32
CA LEU A 415 13.75 -5.39 -5.28
C LEU A 415 13.72 -3.90 -5.64
N THR A 416 13.79 -3.02 -4.64
CA THR A 416 13.83 -1.56 -4.83
C THR A 416 15.06 -1.15 -5.67
N ALA A 417 16.23 -1.74 -5.41
CA ALA A 417 17.44 -1.47 -6.19
C ALA A 417 17.33 -1.97 -7.65
N ALA A 418 16.75 -3.15 -7.88
CA ALA A 418 16.52 -3.67 -9.23
C ALA A 418 15.50 -2.82 -10.02
N GLN A 419 14.43 -2.37 -9.37
CA GLN A 419 13.45 -1.44 -9.96
C GLN A 419 14.09 -0.09 -10.29
N GLN A 420 14.99 0.42 -9.44
CA GLN A 420 15.74 1.64 -9.70
C GLN A 420 16.77 1.47 -10.83
N GLU A 421 17.40 0.29 -10.98
CA GLU A 421 18.27 -0.01 -12.12
C GLU A 421 17.50 0.02 -13.44
N LEU A 422 16.29 -0.57 -13.47
CA LEU A 422 15.39 -0.56 -14.64
C LEU A 422 14.91 0.87 -14.97
N ALA A 423 14.55 1.67 -13.96
CA ALA A 423 14.08 3.05 -14.14
C ALA A 423 15.17 4.03 -14.59
N ASN A 424 16.44 3.73 -14.31
CA ASN A 424 17.60 4.55 -14.66
C ASN A 424 18.17 4.24 -16.07
N LEU A 425 17.53 3.39 -16.87
CA LEU A 425 17.98 3.09 -18.24
C LEU A 425 17.87 4.33 -19.16
N PRO A 426 18.83 4.56 -20.07
CA PRO A 426 18.91 5.78 -20.85
C PRO A 426 17.76 5.88 -21.88
N GLN A 427 17.08 7.03 -21.90
CA GLN A 427 15.91 7.31 -22.73
C GLN A 427 16.26 8.02 -24.07
N SER A 428 17.53 8.09 -24.44
CA SER A 428 18.01 8.83 -25.61
C SER A 428 19.22 8.18 -26.28
N SER A 429 19.17 8.06 -27.61
CA SER A 429 20.34 7.71 -28.42
C SER A 429 21.27 8.91 -28.55
N THR A 430 22.57 8.68 -28.54
CA THR A 430 23.61 9.70 -28.74
C THR A 430 23.98 9.91 -30.21
N ALA A 431 23.44 9.13 -31.15
CA ALA A 431 23.92 9.03 -32.54
C ALA A 431 24.09 10.37 -33.28
N ALA A 432 23.16 11.32 -33.10
CA ALA A 432 23.25 12.66 -33.70
C ALA A 432 24.48 13.48 -33.24
N THR A 433 25.12 13.06 -32.15
CA THR A 433 26.26 13.72 -31.52
C THR A 433 27.55 12.90 -31.61
N SER A 434 27.59 11.78 -32.32
CA SER A 434 28.79 10.95 -32.43
C SER A 434 29.86 11.58 -33.32
N ASP A 435 31.12 11.18 -33.17
CA ASP A 435 32.23 11.83 -33.86
C ASP A 435 32.22 11.59 -35.37
N GLU A 436 31.66 10.47 -35.85
CA GLU A 436 31.44 10.24 -37.27
C GLU A 436 30.25 11.06 -37.81
N ALA A 437 29.16 11.19 -37.05
CA ALA A 437 28.04 12.06 -37.42
C ALA A 437 28.47 13.54 -37.50
N LYS A 438 29.22 14.04 -36.51
CA LYS A 438 29.83 15.39 -36.52
C LYS A 438 30.74 15.60 -37.74
N LYS A 439 31.56 14.61 -38.07
CA LYS A 439 32.48 14.66 -39.21
C LYS A 439 31.72 14.78 -40.55
N ILE A 440 30.69 13.97 -40.76
CA ILE A 440 29.90 14.03 -42.00
C ILE A 440 29.07 15.33 -42.06
N GLN A 441 28.58 15.85 -40.93
CA GLN A 441 27.96 17.19 -40.87
C GLN A 441 28.94 18.31 -41.29
N ALA A 442 30.21 18.21 -40.93
CA ALA A 442 31.24 19.16 -41.38
C ALA A 442 31.55 19.02 -42.89
N GLU A 443 31.60 17.80 -43.42
CA GLU A 443 31.72 17.54 -44.87
C GLU A 443 30.52 18.13 -45.64
N LEU A 444 29.30 18.04 -45.08
CA LEU A 444 28.09 18.65 -45.64
C LEU A 444 28.12 20.18 -45.64
N SER A 445 28.62 20.81 -44.57
CA SER A 445 28.81 22.27 -44.55
C SER A 445 29.72 22.71 -45.70
N GLN A 446 30.89 22.09 -45.84
CA GLN A 446 31.86 22.40 -46.90
C GLN A 446 31.27 22.22 -48.32
N CYS A 447 30.39 21.23 -48.50
CA CYS A 447 29.65 21.05 -49.77
C CYS A 447 28.65 22.18 -50.02
N ASN A 448 27.92 22.66 -49.01
CA ASN A 448 27.02 23.82 -49.13
C ASN A 448 27.79 25.11 -49.41
N ASP A 449 28.90 25.35 -48.70
CA ASP A 449 29.76 26.52 -48.87
C ASP A 449 30.33 26.58 -50.30
N ARG A 450 30.82 25.45 -50.82
CA ARG A 450 31.31 25.34 -52.20
C ARG A 450 30.20 25.51 -53.23
N LEU A 451 29.00 24.99 -52.98
CA LEU A 451 27.85 25.20 -53.87
C LEU A 451 27.44 26.67 -53.94
N THR A 452 27.43 27.37 -52.81
CA THR A 452 27.15 28.82 -52.74
C THR A 452 28.19 29.61 -53.53
N ALA A 453 29.48 29.36 -53.31
CA ALA A 453 30.56 30.03 -54.04
C ALA A 453 30.52 29.76 -55.56
N LEU A 454 30.15 28.54 -55.98
CA LEU A 454 29.97 28.21 -57.40
C LEU A 454 28.73 28.88 -58.01
N GLU A 455 27.62 29.01 -57.26
CA GLU A 455 26.42 29.70 -57.74
C GLU A 455 26.61 31.23 -57.78
N GLU A 456 27.39 31.81 -56.87
CA GLU A 456 27.89 33.19 -56.96
C GLU A 456 28.83 33.39 -58.16
N GLN A 457 29.78 32.47 -58.39
CA GLN A 457 30.68 32.51 -59.54
C GLN A 457 29.92 32.42 -60.87
N ILE A 458 28.96 31.49 -61.00
CA ILE A 458 28.11 31.35 -62.19
C ILE A 458 27.24 32.59 -62.40
N SER A 459 26.70 33.19 -61.33
CA SER A 459 25.93 34.43 -61.40
C SER A 459 26.80 35.63 -61.80
N SER A 460 28.01 35.72 -61.26
CA SER A 460 29.01 36.75 -61.61
C SER A 460 29.44 36.62 -63.08
N LEU A 461 29.72 35.40 -63.55
CA LEU A 461 30.04 35.14 -64.95
C LEU A 461 28.85 35.39 -65.87
N ALA A 462 27.61 35.01 -65.48
CA ALA A 462 26.40 35.34 -66.24
C ALA A 462 26.17 36.86 -66.32
N ASN A 463 26.41 37.60 -65.23
CA ASN A 463 26.36 39.06 -65.21
C ASN A 463 27.49 39.67 -66.05
N LYS A 464 28.70 39.09 -66.05
CA LYS A 464 29.81 39.52 -66.93
C LYS A 464 29.48 39.27 -68.40
N ILE A 465 28.89 38.12 -68.74
CA ILE A 465 28.44 37.80 -70.10
C ILE A 465 27.31 38.73 -70.51
N GLN A 466 26.33 39.00 -69.65
CA GLN A 466 25.27 39.98 -69.93
C GLN A 466 25.83 41.40 -70.06
N ALA A 467 26.85 41.77 -69.27
CA ALA A 467 27.53 43.06 -69.39
C ALA A 467 28.39 43.14 -70.67
N LEU A 468 28.96 42.03 -71.14
CA LEU A 468 29.68 41.94 -72.42
C LEU A 468 28.73 41.88 -73.62
N ASP A 469 27.59 41.18 -73.53
CA ASP A 469 26.49 41.25 -74.50
C ASP A 469 25.92 42.65 -74.58
N ASN A 470 25.69 43.30 -73.43
CA ASN A 470 25.31 44.71 -73.37
C ASN A 470 26.41 45.60 -73.91
N ARG A 471 27.71 45.34 -73.64
CA ARG A 471 28.82 46.16 -74.15
C ARG A 471 29.06 45.95 -75.64
N ILE A 472 28.81 44.77 -76.19
CA ILE A 472 28.84 44.49 -77.63
C ILE A 472 27.63 45.15 -78.29
N ALA A 473 26.44 45.08 -77.68
CA ALA A 473 25.25 45.78 -78.14
C ALA A 473 25.37 47.31 -78.00
N GLU A 474 26.08 47.82 -76.99
CA GLU A 474 26.47 49.23 -76.82
C GLU A 474 27.50 49.62 -77.85
N LEU A 475 28.53 48.80 -78.11
CA LEU A 475 29.52 49.08 -79.16
C LEU A 475 28.87 49.04 -80.54
N ASP A 476 27.91 48.16 -80.80
CA ASP A 476 27.06 48.21 -81.99
C ASP A 476 26.14 49.46 -81.98
N GLN A 477 25.55 49.82 -80.83
CA GLN A 477 24.74 51.03 -80.66
C GLN A 477 25.58 52.32 -80.65
N LEU A 478 26.90 52.25 -80.49
CA LEU A 478 27.86 53.36 -80.45
C LEU A 478 28.63 53.46 -81.77
N ILE A 479 28.78 52.36 -82.51
CA ILE A 479 28.92 52.38 -83.97
C ILE A 479 27.65 52.99 -84.60
N GLN A 480 26.45 52.78 -84.01
CA GLN A 480 25.22 53.54 -84.30
C GLN A 480 25.05 54.83 -83.47
N GLY A 481 26.00 55.21 -82.61
CA GLY A 481 25.78 56.18 -81.52
C GLY A 481 26.75 57.37 -81.54
N VAL A 482 28.00 57.14 -81.93
CA VAL A 482 28.79 58.12 -82.69
C VAL A 482 28.03 58.53 -83.97
N THR A 483 27.11 57.69 -84.46
CA THR A 483 26.16 58.01 -85.54
C THR A 483 24.90 58.79 -85.08
N ASN A 484 24.55 58.84 -83.78
CA ASN A 484 23.30 59.45 -83.29
C ASN A 484 23.43 60.47 -82.15
N GLU A 485 24.21 60.17 -81.12
CA GLU A 485 24.37 60.90 -79.86
C GLU A 485 25.62 61.80 -79.85
N ALA A 486 25.81 62.54 -80.94
CA ALA A 486 26.38 63.88 -80.86
C ALA A 486 25.42 64.85 -80.10
N LYS A 487 24.86 64.44 -78.92
CA LYS A 487 23.60 64.97 -78.33
C LYS A 487 23.36 64.97 -76.75
N THR A 488 24.36 65.15 -75.84
CA THR A 488 24.27 65.78 -74.43
C THR A 488 23.94 65.00 -73.06
N VAL A 489 24.29 65.47 -71.78
CA VAL A 489 24.41 64.74 -70.38
C VAL A 489 24.34 65.60 -68.96
N GLU A 490 24.08 65.11 -67.61
CA GLU A 490 24.50 65.52 -66.05
C GLU A 490 23.51 65.64 -64.58
N ALA A 491 23.69 65.23 -63.13
CA ALA A 491 22.85 65.40 -61.64
C ALA A 491 23.12 64.87 -59.94
N GLU A 492 22.48 65.19 -58.61
CA GLU A 492 22.28 64.49 -57.03
C GLU A 492 22.02 65.04 -55.32
N GLY A 493 21.59 64.36 -54.04
CA GLY A 493 21.56 64.70 -52.34
C GLY A 493 20.70 64.09 -50.86
N LYS A 494 20.98 64.15 -49.36
CA LYS A 494 20.88 63.40 -47.76
C LYS A 494 19.86 63.49 -46.26
N GLU A 495 19.71 63.06 -44.79
CA GLU A 495 19.90 62.08 -43.34
C GLU A 495 19.24 62.33 -41.65
N ALA A 496 19.07 61.81 -40.20
CA ALA A 496 18.94 60.65 -38.91
C ALA A 496 18.63 60.78 -37.09
N GLU A 497 18.29 59.82 -35.94
CA GLU A 497 18.33 59.60 -34.18
C GLU A 497 17.17 59.19 -32.83
N ASN A 498 16.98 58.78 -31.35
CA ASN A 498 17.41 58.14 -29.78
C ASN A 498 16.43 57.82 -28.23
N SER A 499 16.67 57.19 -26.84
CA SER A 499 15.81 56.89 -25.34
C SER A 499 16.15 56.19 -23.67
N THR A 500 15.38 55.99 -22.37
CA THR A 500 15.62 55.31 -20.75
C THR A 500 14.62 55.02 -19.23
N ALA A 501 14.84 54.37 -17.86
CA ALA A 501 13.96 54.02 -16.37
C ALA A 501 14.35 53.45 -14.68
N ASP A 502 13.53 53.13 -13.40
CA ASP A 502 13.79 52.69 -11.71
C ASP A 502 12.77 52.06 -10.30
N THR A 503 13.02 51.61 -8.86
CA THR A 503 12.13 51.11 -7.43
C THR A 503 12.49 50.57 -5.71
N ASN A 504 11.65 50.26 -4.45
CA ASN A 504 11.91 49.69 -2.82
C ASN A 504 10.91 49.23 -1.35
N GLN A 505 11.18 48.67 0.05
CA GLN A 505 10.31 48.32 1.54
C GLN A 505 10.65 47.57 3.18
N HIS A 506 9.87 47.38 4.49
CA HIS A 506 10.10 46.70 6.09
C HIS A 506 9.09 46.38 7.58
N VAL A 507 9.29 45.65 8.92
CA VAL A 507 8.40 45.27 10.39
C VAL A 507 8.79 44.64 12.06
N ASP A 508 8.00 44.36 13.33
CA ASP A 508 8.27 43.73 14.94
C ASP A 508 7.25 43.05 16.32
N LYS A 509 7.46 42.82 17.82
CA LYS A 509 6.84 41.84 19.14
C LYS A 509 6.72 41.95 20.96
N ALA A 510 6.22 41.02 22.05
CA ALA A 510 6.01 41.03 23.79
C ALA A 510 5.69 39.80 25.09
N ASN A 511 5.46 39.84 26.59
CA ASN A 511 5.22 38.73 27.92
C ASN A 511 4.81 38.86 29.69
N GLY A 512 4.50 37.87 30.81
CA GLY A 512 4.27 37.85 32.53
C GLY A 512 3.72 36.67 33.80
N THR A 513 3.71 36.62 35.32
CA THR A 513 3.10 35.60 36.60
C THR A 513 3.15 35.62 38.41
N ALA A 514 2.52 34.79 39.53
CA ALA A 514 2.52 34.70 41.25
C ALA A 514 1.87 33.55 42.49
N THR A 515 1.89 33.47 44.01
CA THR A 515 1.45 32.38 45.30
C THR A 515 1.17 32.49 47.08
N GLU A 516 0.83 31.45 48.13
CA GLU A 516 0.87 31.10 49.83
C GLU A 516 -0.29 30.83 51.19
N VAL A 517 -0.51 30.31 52.61
CA VAL A 517 -0.13 29.59 54.14
C VAL A 517 -1.30 29.06 55.41
N GLU A 518 -1.52 28.55 56.82
CA GLU A 518 -1.15 28.00 58.42
C GLU A 518 -2.25 27.17 59.55
N ASN A 519 -2.51 26.71 60.98
CA ASN A 519 -2.25 26.61 62.65
C ASN A 519 -2.84 25.46 63.91
N LYS A 520 -2.89 25.44 65.43
CA LYS A 520 -3.10 24.29 66.71
C LYS A 520 -3.74 24.35 68.40
N LEU A 521 -3.84 23.34 69.51
CA LEU A 521 -4.58 23.16 71.05
C LEU A 521 -4.29 22.16 72.53
N PRO A 522 -5.03 21.99 73.85
CA PRO A 522 -4.84 21.36 75.43
C PRO A 522 -5.79 20.24 76.44
N HIS A 523 -6.02 19.71 77.85
CA HIS A 523 -5.98 19.68 79.55
C HIS A 523 -6.08 18.29 80.67
N ILE A 524 -6.42 17.79 82.06
CA ILE A 524 -7.26 17.75 83.55
C ILE A 524 -6.96 16.82 85.07
N PRO A 525 -7.74 16.57 86.35
CA PRO A 525 -7.54 15.96 87.93
C PRO A 525 -8.41 14.75 88.90
N ALA A 526 -8.66 14.20 90.29
CA ALA A 526 -8.67 14.23 91.98
C ALA A 526 -8.83 12.93 93.22
N ASN A 527 -9.32 12.85 94.64
CA ASN A 527 -9.19 11.81 95.99
C ASN A 527 -10.18 11.48 97.45
N VAL A 528 -10.00 10.58 98.65
CA VAL A 528 -10.89 10.02 100.00
C VAL A 528 -10.48 9.46 101.65
N ASP A 529 -11.25 8.74 102.72
CA ASP A 529 -11.13 8.43 104.40
C ASP A 529 -11.70 7.13 105.51
N MET A 530 -11.88 7.01 107.01
CA MET A 530 -12.02 5.78 108.19
C MET A 530 -12.74 5.65 109.83
N HIS A 531 -12.76 4.56 110.88
CA HIS A 531 -13.47 4.29 112.42
C HIS A 531 -13.21 3.12 113.75
N VAL A 532 -13.91 2.84 115.05
CA VAL A 532 -13.62 1.99 116.52
C VAL A 532 -14.68 1.28 117.77
N THR A 533 -14.44 0.52 119.05
CA THR A 533 -15.36 -0.27 120.28
C THR A 533 -15.02 -0.80 121.94
N ILE A 534 -15.79 -1.62 122.95
CA ILE A 534 -15.75 -1.99 124.62
C ILE A 534 -16.28 -3.36 125.63
N LEU A 535 -16.39 -3.58 127.12
CA LEU A 535 -16.51 -4.91 128.19
C LEU A 535 -17.25 -5.20 129.81
N MET A 536 -17.89 -6.37 130.49
CA MET A 536 -18.45 -6.94 132.03
C MET A 536 -19.48 -8.24 132.83
N ASP A 537 -20.88 -8.57 133.25
CA ASP A 537 -21.66 -9.88 134.09
C ASP A 537 -23.37 -10.46 134.40
N ASP A 538 -24.15 -11.68 134.11
CA ASP A 538 -25.77 -12.07 133.98
C ASP A 538 -26.90 -12.79 134.91
N GLU A 539 -26.90 -14.05 135.43
CA GLU A 539 -28.10 -14.69 136.12
C GLU A 539 -28.42 -14.09 137.52
N GLY A 540 -27.77 -12.97 137.85
CA GLY A 540 -27.79 -12.27 139.14
C GLY A 540 -26.64 -12.64 140.09
N ASN A 541 -25.74 -13.53 139.68
CA ASN A 541 -24.58 -13.95 140.46
C ASN A 541 -23.35 -13.11 140.08
N THR A 542 -22.47 -12.81 141.04
CA THR A 542 -21.20 -12.11 140.74
C THR A 542 -20.14 -13.10 140.28
N ILE A 543 -19.78 -13.09 138.99
CA ILE A 543 -18.72 -13.96 138.48
C ILE A 543 -17.33 -13.33 138.68
N THR A 544 -16.38 -14.12 139.15
CA THR A 544 -14.96 -13.72 139.31
C THR A 544 -14.05 -14.28 138.21
N ASP A 545 -14.62 -15.01 137.26
CA ASP A 545 -13.96 -15.54 136.06
C ASP A 545 -14.97 -15.45 134.91
N THR A 546 -14.52 -14.91 133.78
CA THR A 546 -15.32 -14.67 132.57
C THR A 546 -15.21 -15.80 131.55
N THR A 547 -14.43 -16.84 131.83
CA THR A 547 -14.12 -17.92 130.88
C THR A 547 -15.37 -18.73 130.50
N GLY A 548 -15.81 -18.61 129.24
CA GLY A 548 -17.01 -19.28 128.71
C GLY A 548 -18.30 -18.46 128.75
N TYR A 549 -18.22 -17.21 129.20
CA TYR A 549 -19.33 -16.25 129.23
C TYR A 549 -18.92 -14.95 128.51
N ALA A 550 -19.87 -14.22 127.92
CA ALA A 550 -19.62 -12.91 127.28
C ALA A 550 -20.80 -11.94 127.47
N LYS A 551 -20.58 -10.65 127.21
CA LYS A 551 -21.25 -9.56 127.96
C LYS A 551 -22.60 -9.04 127.40
N VAL A 552 -23.70 -9.37 128.07
CA VAL A 552 -25.07 -8.99 127.69
C VAL A 552 -25.33 -7.49 127.60
N SER A 553 -25.00 -6.71 128.64
CA SER A 553 -25.46 -5.31 128.73
C SER A 553 -24.49 -4.42 129.49
N GLU A 554 -24.27 -3.19 129.02
CA GLU A 554 -23.50 -2.14 129.70
C GLU A 554 -24.47 -1.09 130.27
N SER A 555 -24.47 -0.86 131.59
CA SER A 555 -25.21 0.22 132.25
C SER A 555 -24.64 1.56 131.79
N ALA A 556 -25.44 2.33 131.04
CA ALA A 556 -25.01 3.51 130.28
C ALA A 556 -23.95 4.37 130.99
N PRO A 557 -22.82 4.69 130.32
CA PRO A 557 -21.70 5.33 131.00
C PRO A 557 -21.95 6.82 131.26
N GLU A 558 -21.45 7.39 132.37
CA GLU A 558 -21.64 8.83 132.69
C GLU A 558 -20.70 9.74 131.87
N LYS A 559 -21.21 10.80 131.22
CA LYS A 559 -20.57 11.56 130.11
C LYS A 559 -19.96 12.92 130.49
N THR A 560 -18.83 13.30 129.87
CA THR A 560 -18.28 14.68 129.79
C THR A 560 -17.79 15.07 128.37
N VAL A 561 -17.66 16.37 128.04
CA VAL A 561 -17.52 16.93 126.66
C VAL A 561 -16.66 18.21 126.60
N GLU A 562 -15.88 18.44 125.53
CA GLU A 562 -15.21 19.73 125.22
C GLU A 562 -15.00 19.94 123.69
N THR A 563 -15.08 21.18 123.17
CA THR A 563 -15.20 21.50 121.72
C THR A 563 -14.49 22.80 121.34
N LEU A 564 -13.87 22.88 120.13
CA LEU A 564 -12.99 23.99 119.72
C LEU A 564 -13.40 24.74 118.42
N PRO A 565 -12.87 25.98 118.17
CA PRO A 565 -13.47 26.90 117.19
C PRO A 565 -12.99 26.79 115.73
N ASN A 566 -12.03 25.93 115.40
CA ASN A 566 -11.51 25.78 114.03
C ASN A 566 -12.27 24.76 113.17
N GLY A 567 -13.18 23.99 113.77
CA GLY A 567 -13.98 22.94 113.13
C GLY A 567 -14.26 21.71 114.02
N ASP A 568 -13.37 21.43 115.00
CA ASP A 568 -13.16 20.06 115.52
C ASP A 568 -13.45 19.91 117.04
N THR A 569 -13.78 18.69 117.54
CA THR A 569 -14.51 18.47 118.83
C THR A 569 -14.18 17.15 119.60
N ILE A 570 -14.49 17.01 120.94
CA ILE A 570 -13.98 15.94 121.88
C ILE A 570 -15.01 15.45 122.96
N THR A 571 -14.88 14.24 123.57
CA THR A 571 -15.80 13.64 124.60
C THR A 571 -15.23 12.38 125.37
N THR A 572 -15.62 12.12 126.65
CA THR A 572 -15.25 10.90 127.47
C THR A 572 -16.35 10.41 128.48
N TYR A 573 -16.44 9.10 128.85
CA TYR A 573 -17.49 8.49 129.74
C TYR A 573 -17.03 7.25 130.65
N THR A 574 -17.85 6.70 131.59
CA THR A 574 -17.57 5.48 132.48
C THR A 574 -18.74 4.49 132.81
N THR A 575 -18.61 3.14 132.72
CA THR A 575 -19.68 2.06 132.71
C THR A 575 -19.69 0.95 133.82
N THR A 576 -20.79 0.15 133.94
CA THR A 576 -20.94 -1.17 134.67
C THR A 576 -21.63 -2.22 133.74
N VAL A 577 -21.58 -3.55 133.95
CA VAL A 577 -22.03 -4.52 132.89
C VAL A 577 -22.60 -5.87 133.39
N THR A 578 -23.18 -6.65 132.45
CA THR A 578 -23.78 -8.00 132.57
C THR A 578 -23.27 -9.07 131.51
N TYR A 579 -23.33 -10.44 131.68
CA TYR A 579 -22.68 -11.59 130.93
C TYR A 579 -23.50 -12.90 130.91
N HIS A 580 -23.61 -13.51 129.73
CA HIS A 580 -24.37 -14.73 129.43
C HIS A 580 -23.46 -15.83 128.84
N LYS A 581 -23.99 -17.05 128.73
CA LYS A 581 -23.23 -18.24 128.36
C LYS A 581 -23.31 -18.55 126.85
N ILE A 582 -22.15 -18.70 126.22
CA ILE A 582 -21.98 -18.68 124.76
C ILE A 582 -22.52 -19.93 124.05
N VAL A 583 -23.29 -19.73 122.96
CA VAL A 583 -23.75 -20.74 122.00
C VAL A 583 -23.35 -20.35 120.57
N ASN A 584 -22.95 -21.30 119.72
CA ASN A 584 -22.49 -21.03 118.36
C ASN A 584 -23.46 -21.55 117.29
N LYS A 585 -23.58 -20.83 116.17
CA LYS A 585 -24.33 -21.24 114.96
C LYS A 585 -23.56 -20.83 113.70
N ASP A 586 -23.66 -21.65 112.66
CA ASP A 586 -23.02 -21.37 111.37
C ASP A 586 -24.06 -20.96 110.31
N LYS A 587 -23.63 -20.12 109.37
CA LYS A 587 -24.42 -19.52 108.29
C LYS A 587 -23.55 -19.41 107.04
N GLU A 588 -24.12 -19.72 105.87
CA GLU A 588 -23.46 -19.54 104.58
C GLU A 588 -24.13 -18.39 103.81
N VAL A 589 -23.30 -17.59 103.12
CA VAL A 589 -23.73 -16.47 102.28
C VAL A 589 -22.92 -16.50 100.98
N ILE A 590 -23.60 -16.35 99.84
CA ILE A 590 -22.96 -16.24 98.54
C ILE A 590 -23.22 -14.84 97.98
N ASN A 591 -22.15 -14.08 97.81
CA ASN A 591 -22.18 -12.74 97.22
C ASN A 591 -21.79 -12.82 95.75
N ASN A 592 -22.77 -12.84 94.85
CA ASN A 592 -22.52 -12.71 93.42
C ASN A 592 -22.24 -11.23 93.10
N VAL A 593 -21.14 -10.94 92.43
CA VAL A 593 -20.72 -9.57 92.08
C VAL A 593 -20.23 -9.46 90.63
N ASP A 594 -20.32 -8.26 90.06
CA ASP A 594 -19.61 -7.92 88.82
C ASP A 594 -18.12 -7.62 89.06
N GLU A 595 -17.38 -7.36 87.99
CA GLU A 595 -15.94 -7.05 88.03
C GLU A 595 -15.59 -5.74 88.77
N ALA A 596 -16.56 -4.85 88.97
CA ALA A 596 -16.42 -3.62 89.76
C ALA A 596 -16.87 -3.79 91.22
N GLY A 597 -17.30 -5.01 91.61
CA GLY A 597 -17.75 -5.33 92.97
C GLY A 597 -19.21 -5.02 93.26
N ASN A 598 -20.02 -4.66 92.26
CA ASN A 598 -21.45 -4.39 92.47
C ASN A 598 -22.23 -5.71 92.62
N PRO A 599 -23.19 -5.82 93.56
CA PRO A 599 -23.94 -7.06 93.78
C PRO A 599 -24.91 -7.38 92.63
N LEU A 600 -24.87 -8.63 92.17
CA LEU A 600 -25.70 -9.15 91.07
C LEU A 600 -26.91 -9.93 91.58
N THR A 601 -28.11 -9.43 91.31
CA THR A 601 -29.39 -10.07 91.65
C THR A 601 -29.97 -10.95 90.52
N ASN A 602 -29.37 -10.92 89.33
CA ASN A 602 -29.62 -11.85 88.22
C ASN A 602 -28.27 -12.22 87.58
N LEU A 603 -28.12 -13.47 87.16
CA LEU A 603 -26.93 -14.04 86.52
C LEU A 603 -27.12 -14.32 85.02
N GLU A 604 -28.30 -14.05 84.48
CA GLU A 604 -28.60 -14.21 83.05
C GLU A 604 -27.74 -13.23 82.21
N GLY A 605 -26.99 -13.77 81.24
CA GLY A 605 -26.02 -13.00 80.45
C GLY A 605 -24.68 -12.74 81.13
N TYR A 606 -24.39 -13.42 82.25
CA TYR A 606 -23.14 -13.30 83.00
C TYR A 606 -22.37 -14.64 83.06
N PHE A 607 -21.05 -14.59 82.89
CA PHE A 607 -20.15 -15.75 82.92
C PHE A 607 -19.29 -15.74 84.20
N LYS A 608 -19.21 -16.88 84.91
CA LYS A 608 -18.43 -17.00 86.15
C LYS A 608 -16.94 -17.04 85.84
N ILE A 609 -16.21 -15.98 86.19
CA ILE A 609 -14.75 -15.88 85.94
C ILE A 609 -13.92 -16.22 87.18
N ASN A 610 -14.45 -16.03 88.39
CA ASN A 610 -13.72 -16.29 89.63
C ASN A 610 -14.65 -16.66 90.80
N GLU A 611 -14.11 -17.36 91.79
CA GLU A 611 -14.77 -17.69 93.05
C GLU A 611 -13.74 -17.58 94.17
N SER A 612 -14.04 -16.79 95.20
CA SER A 612 -13.16 -16.65 96.36
C SER A 612 -13.14 -17.95 97.17
N ALA A 613 -12.07 -18.17 97.93
CA ALA A 613 -12.19 -19.02 99.11
C ALA A 613 -13.27 -18.42 100.04
N PRO A 614 -14.04 -19.23 100.79
CA PRO A 614 -15.05 -18.71 101.71
C PRO A 614 -14.41 -17.88 102.82
N GLU A 615 -14.70 -16.58 102.86
CA GLU A 615 -14.19 -15.69 103.89
C GLU A 615 -14.98 -15.88 105.19
N LYS A 616 -14.27 -16.28 106.26
CA LYS A 616 -14.88 -16.59 107.55
C LYS A 616 -14.98 -15.33 108.41
N THR A 617 -16.16 -14.74 108.46
CA THR A 617 -16.50 -13.72 109.45
C THR A 617 -17.18 -14.36 110.67
N ILE A 618 -16.93 -13.82 111.87
CA ILE A 618 -17.53 -14.31 113.11
C ILE A 618 -18.21 -13.12 113.78
N GLU A 619 -19.54 -13.09 113.74
CA GLU A 619 -20.34 -12.06 114.39
C GLU A 619 -20.68 -12.55 115.81
N THR A 620 -20.05 -11.96 116.82
CA THR A 620 -20.40 -12.21 118.23
C THR A 620 -21.57 -11.32 118.62
N LEU A 621 -22.72 -11.93 118.87
CA LEU A 621 -23.92 -11.25 119.35
C LEU A 621 -23.70 -10.69 120.77
N PRO A 622 -24.51 -9.71 121.23
CA PRO A 622 -24.34 -9.10 122.55
C PRO A 622 -24.40 -10.10 123.71
N ASN A 623 -25.16 -11.19 123.63
CA ASN A 623 -25.16 -12.21 124.69
C ASN A 623 -23.93 -13.16 124.64
N GLY A 624 -23.02 -12.97 123.69
CA GLY A 624 -21.82 -13.79 123.53
C GLY A 624 -21.90 -14.89 122.48
N ASP A 625 -23.10 -15.21 122.01
CA ASP A 625 -23.30 -16.22 120.95
C ASP A 625 -22.55 -15.84 119.68
N THR A 626 -21.92 -16.79 118.99
CA THR A 626 -21.25 -16.51 117.72
C THR A 626 -22.05 -17.03 116.53
N ILE A 627 -22.26 -16.15 115.54
CA ILE A 627 -22.70 -16.52 114.20
C ILE A 627 -21.46 -16.57 113.31
N THR A 628 -21.02 -17.77 112.97
CA THR A 628 -20.00 -17.96 111.93
C THR A 628 -20.65 -17.73 110.57
N THR A 629 -20.33 -16.64 109.87
CA THR A 629 -20.78 -16.42 108.49
C THR A 629 -19.63 -16.68 107.53
N TYR A 630 -19.73 -17.79 106.78
CA TYR A 630 -18.86 -18.08 105.64
C TYR A 630 -19.41 -17.35 104.42
N THR A 631 -18.64 -16.40 103.88
CA THR A 631 -19.03 -15.58 102.73
C THR A 631 -18.20 -15.97 101.51
N THR A 632 -18.81 -16.60 100.52
CA THR A 632 -18.16 -16.89 99.23
C THR A 632 -18.52 -15.77 98.26
N THR A 633 -17.53 -15.07 97.73
CA THR A 633 -17.74 -14.05 96.70
C THR A 633 -17.47 -14.65 95.32
N VAL A 634 -18.46 -14.59 94.43
CA VAL A 634 -18.38 -15.14 93.08
C VAL A 634 -18.42 -13.98 92.09
N THR A 635 -17.33 -13.80 91.34
CA THR A 635 -17.20 -12.69 90.37
C THR A 635 -17.62 -13.16 88.99
N TYR A 636 -18.49 -12.39 88.36
CA TYR A 636 -18.99 -12.66 87.02
C TYR A 636 -18.64 -11.54 86.03
N HIS A 637 -18.17 -11.94 84.85
CA HIS A 637 -18.08 -11.07 83.68
C HIS A 637 -19.44 -10.93 83.01
N LYS A 638 -19.76 -9.78 82.42
CA LYS A 638 -20.99 -9.60 81.64
C LYS A 638 -20.72 -9.87 80.17
N ILE A 639 -21.30 -10.93 79.61
CA ILE A 639 -21.00 -11.40 78.25
C ILE A 639 -21.25 -10.31 77.21
N VAL A 640 -20.19 -9.90 76.52
CA VAL A 640 -20.21 -9.01 75.36
C VAL A 640 -20.10 -9.86 74.09
N ASN A 641 -20.94 -9.55 73.11
CA ASN A 641 -20.87 -10.14 71.78
C ASN A 641 -20.45 -9.04 70.80
N LYS A 642 -19.41 -9.31 70.00
CA LYS A 642 -18.81 -8.35 69.05
C LYS A 642 -18.86 -8.91 67.64
N ASP A 643 -19.49 -8.17 66.73
CA ASP A 643 -19.44 -8.47 65.29
C ASP A 643 -18.24 -7.77 64.64
N GLU A 644 -17.45 -8.52 63.87
CA GLU A 644 -16.41 -7.99 62.98
C GLU A 644 -16.69 -8.36 61.52
N LYS A 645 -16.17 -7.54 60.58
CA LYS A 645 -16.34 -7.73 59.14
C LYS A 645 -15.01 -7.61 58.44
N VAL A 646 -14.64 -8.66 57.71
CA VAL A 646 -13.39 -8.76 56.95
C VAL A 646 -13.73 -8.85 55.46
N ILE A 647 -13.02 -8.09 54.63
CA ILE A 647 -13.17 -8.15 53.17
C ILE A 647 -11.83 -8.57 52.57
N ASN A 648 -11.80 -9.75 51.95
CA ASN A 648 -10.62 -10.27 51.25
C ASN A 648 -10.78 -9.99 49.75
N ASN A 649 -10.05 -9.01 49.22
CA ASN A 649 -9.94 -8.81 47.78
C ASN A 649 -8.90 -9.77 47.22
N ILE A 650 -9.26 -10.55 46.20
CA ILE A 650 -8.36 -11.50 45.52
C ILE A 650 -8.45 -11.39 44.00
N ASP A 651 -7.39 -11.79 43.31
CA ASP A 651 -7.45 -12.09 41.87
C ASP A 651 -8.04 -13.49 41.60
N GLU A 652 -8.20 -13.82 40.32
CA GLU A 652 -8.72 -15.13 39.86
C GLU A 652 -7.82 -16.32 40.21
N ALA A 653 -6.55 -16.09 40.55
CA ALA A 653 -5.61 -17.11 41.01
C ALA A 653 -5.57 -17.23 42.55
N GLY A 654 -6.34 -16.40 43.26
CA GLY A 654 -6.43 -16.38 44.73
C GLY A 654 -5.39 -15.50 45.43
N ASN A 655 -4.60 -14.70 44.70
CA ASN A 655 -3.62 -13.79 45.31
C ASN A 655 -4.33 -12.58 45.93
N VAL A 656 -3.93 -12.19 47.14
CA VAL A 656 -4.54 -11.04 47.86
C VAL A 656 -4.17 -9.71 47.19
N LEU A 657 -5.18 -8.92 46.85
CA LEU A 657 -5.04 -7.62 46.19
C LEU A 657 -5.07 -6.46 47.19
N THR A 658 -3.95 -5.74 47.30
CA THR A 658 -3.79 -4.54 48.12
C THR A 658 -4.06 -3.23 47.37
N ASN A 659 -4.14 -3.28 46.04
CA ASN A 659 -4.65 -2.20 45.18
C ASN A 659 -5.59 -2.81 44.13
N LEU A 660 -6.63 -2.05 43.75
CA LEU A 660 -7.65 -2.42 42.76
C LEU A 660 -7.56 -1.58 41.47
N ASP A 661 -6.58 -0.68 41.35
CA ASP A 661 -6.34 0.07 40.11
C ASP A 661 -6.11 -0.87 38.91
N GLY A 662 -6.94 -0.73 37.88
CA GLY A 662 -6.90 -1.59 36.69
C GLY A 662 -7.56 -2.97 36.86
N TYR A 663 -8.25 -3.22 37.97
CA TYR A 663 -9.01 -4.44 38.21
C TYR A 663 -10.53 -4.20 38.12
N PHE A 664 -11.27 -5.22 37.69
CA PHE A 664 -12.73 -5.23 37.58
C PHE A 664 -13.32 -6.35 38.43
N LYS A 665 -14.32 -6.05 39.25
CA LYS A 665 -14.95 -7.05 40.14
C LYS A 665 -15.82 -8.01 39.32
N ILE A 666 -15.50 -9.30 39.39
CA ILE A 666 -16.24 -10.36 38.69
C ILE A 666 -17.11 -11.21 39.62
N ALA A 667 -16.77 -11.32 40.92
CA ALA A 667 -17.56 -12.09 41.89
C ALA A 667 -17.50 -11.54 43.32
N GLU A 668 -18.44 -12.00 44.14
CA GLU A 668 -18.54 -11.75 45.58
C GLU A 668 -19.05 -13.04 46.24
N SER A 669 -18.40 -13.47 47.32
CA SER A 669 -18.85 -14.63 48.09
C SER A 669 -20.05 -14.28 48.97
N VAL A 670 -20.82 -15.29 49.35
CA VAL A 670 -21.66 -15.18 50.55
C VAL A 670 -20.71 -14.96 51.76
N PRO A 671 -21.06 -14.11 52.74
CA PRO A 671 -20.22 -13.91 53.92
C PRO A 671 -20.11 -15.20 54.75
N GLU A 672 -18.89 -15.69 54.95
CA GLU A 672 -18.59 -16.83 55.82
C GLU A 672 -18.55 -16.35 57.29
N LYS A 673 -19.22 -17.09 58.18
CA LYS A 673 -19.33 -16.74 59.61
C LYS A 673 -18.46 -17.67 60.46
N THR A 674 -17.46 -17.11 61.12
CA THR A 674 -16.75 -17.77 62.24
C THR A 674 -17.20 -17.17 63.58
N ILE A 675 -17.07 -17.94 64.65
CA ILE A 675 -17.34 -17.51 66.02
C ILE A 675 -16.20 -17.98 66.91
N GLU A 676 -15.52 -17.05 67.57
CA GLU A 676 -14.57 -17.31 68.64
C GLU A 676 -15.24 -17.05 69.99
N THR A 677 -14.93 -17.84 71.00
CA THR A 677 -15.40 -17.64 72.38
C THR A 677 -14.19 -17.48 73.30
N LEU A 678 -14.13 -16.35 73.99
CA LEU A 678 -13.00 -15.99 74.85
C LEU A 678 -13.15 -16.59 76.25
N SER A 679 -12.06 -16.60 77.02
CA SER A 679 -11.99 -17.20 78.36
C SER A 679 -12.85 -16.51 79.43
N ASN A 680 -13.35 -15.30 79.16
CA ASN A 680 -14.34 -14.57 79.98
C ASN A 680 -15.79 -14.83 79.54
N GLY A 681 -16.02 -15.66 78.52
CA GLY A 681 -17.35 -15.99 77.99
C GLY A 681 -17.86 -15.08 76.86
N ASP A 682 -17.11 -14.04 76.49
CA ASP A 682 -17.43 -13.18 75.34
C ASP A 682 -17.36 -13.94 74.01
N THR A 683 -18.08 -13.46 72.99
CA THR A 683 -17.93 -13.97 71.62
C THR A 683 -17.54 -12.90 70.62
N ILE A 684 -16.61 -13.25 69.74
CA ILE A 684 -16.29 -12.49 68.53
C ILE A 684 -16.86 -13.26 67.34
N THR A 685 -17.81 -12.65 66.64
CA THR A 685 -18.38 -13.19 65.41
C THR A 685 -17.77 -12.46 64.23
N THR A 686 -17.00 -13.17 63.41
CA THR A 686 -16.35 -12.57 62.23
C THR A 686 -17.06 -13.00 60.95
N TYR A 687 -17.46 -12.01 60.15
CA TYR A 687 -18.06 -12.20 58.83
C TYR A 687 -17.03 -11.88 57.74
N THR A 688 -16.51 -12.90 57.07
CA THR A 688 -15.52 -12.77 55.99
C THR A 688 -16.21 -12.79 54.64
N THR A 689 -16.03 -11.74 53.82
CA THR A 689 -16.56 -11.66 52.45
C THR A 689 -15.40 -11.60 51.46
N THR A 690 -15.35 -12.52 50.50
CA THR A 690 -14.30 -12.59 49.49
C THR A 690 -14.78 -11.94 48.19
N MET A 691 -13.98 -11.02 47.65
CA MET A 691 -14.26 -10.26 46.43
C MET A 691 -13.25 -10.66 45.36
N THR A 692 -13.69 -11.25 44.25
CA THR A 692 -12.79 -11.69 43.18
C THR A 692 -12.78 -10.68 42.04
N TYR A 693 -11.59 -10.33 41.58
CA TYR A 693 -11.36 -9.35 40.53
C TYR A 693 -10.55 -9.92 39.37
N HIS A 694 -10.95 -9.55 38.14
CA HIS A 694 -10.17 -9.73 36.93
C HIS A 694 -9.24 -8.52 36.71
N LYS A 695 -8.07 -8.72 36.11
CA LYS A 695 -7.16 -7.62 35.74
C LYS A 695 -7.40 -7.20 34.29
N ILE A 696 -7.93 -5.99 34.10
CA ILE A 696 -8.40 -5.52 32.78
C ILE A 696 -7.29 -5.58 31.73
N VAL A 697 -7.51 -6.39 30.70
CA VAL A 697 -6.72 -6.46 29.48
C VAL A 697 -7.43 -5.66 28.38
N ASN A 698 -6.64 -4.98 27.54
CA ASN A 698 -7.14 -4.37 26.31
C ASN A 698 -6.39 -5.00 25.14
N LYS A 699 -7.13 -5.49 24.14
CA LYS A 699 -6.59 -6.10 22.92
C LYS A 699 -6.99 -5.25 21.73
N ASP A 700 -6.03 -4.92 20.88
CA ASP A 700 -6.28 -4.26 19.60
C ASP A 700 -6.15 -5.31 18.46
N GLU A 701 -7.05 -5.23 17.47
CA GLU A 701 -7.15 -6.14 16.32
C GLU A 701 -7.34 -5.34 15.03
N GLU A 702 -6.68 -5.74 13.94
CA GLU A 702 -6.82 -5.11 12.62
C GLU A 702 -7.53 -6.07 11.66
N VAL A 703 -8.53 -5.57 10.93
CA VAL A 703 -9.36 -6.36 10.01
C VAL A 703 -9.44 -5.65 8.66
N ILE A 704 -9.06 -6.35 7.59
CA ILE A 704 -9.20 -5.86 6.22
C ILE A 704 -10.44 -6.50 5.58
N LYS A 705 -11.37 -5.67 5.11
CA LYS A 705 -12.62 -6.09 4.45
C LYS A 705 -12.55 -5.72 2.96
N ASN A 706 -12.32 -6.72 2.10
CA ASN A 706 -12.30 -6.53 0.65
C ASN A 706 -13.72 -6.54 0.10
N VAL A 707 -14.09 -5.53 -0.70
CA VAL A 707 -15.42 -5.42 -1.33
C VAL A 707 -15.32 -5.00 -2.79
N ASP A 708 -16.31 -5.35 -3.61
CA ASP A 708 -16.47 -4.77 -4.96
C ASP A 708 -17.10 -3.36 -4.91
N GLN A 709 -17.21 -2.71 -6.07
CA GLN A 709 -17.84 -1.37 -6.18
C GLN A 709 -19.33 -1.33 -5.80
N SER A 710 -20.01 -2.47 -5.64
CA SER A 710 -21.38 -2.55 -5.12
C SER A 710 -21.43 -2.72 -3.58
N GLY A 711 -20.27 -2.95 -2.94
CA GLY A 711 -20.14 -3.19 -1.50
C GLY A 711 -20.27 -4.66 -1.10
N LYS A 712 -20.32 -5.59 -2.06
CA LYS A 712 -20.33 -7.04 -1.81
C LYS A 712 -18.92 -7.51 -1.45
N GLU A 713 -18.79 -8.37 -0.44
CA GLU A 713 -17.49 -8.92 -0.03
C GLU A 713 -16.84 -9.82 -1.09
N LEU A 714 -15.52 -9.69 -1.20
CA LEU A 714 -14.64 -10.44 -2.09
C LEU A 714 -13.70 -11.34 -1.29
N THR A 715 -13.88 -12.65 -1.39
CA THR A 715 -12.95 -13.67 -0.85
C THR A 715 -11.84 -14.03 -1.84
N ASP A 716 -11.97 -13.61 -3.10
CA ASP A 716 -10.99 -13.75 -4.17
C ASP A 716 -10.88 -12.39 -4.88
N LEU A 717 -9.66 -12.01 -5.26
CA LEU A 717 -9.32 -10.77 -5.94
C LEU A 717 -8.89 -10.99 -7.40
N THR A 718 -8.94 -12.23 -7.89
CA THR A 718 -8.62 -12.58 -9.27
C THR A 718 -9.57 -11.86 -10.23
N GLY A 719 -8.99 -11.07 -11.15
CA GLY A 719 -9.77 -10.21 -12.05
C GLY A 719 -10.34 -8.94 -11.39
N TYR A 720 -9.74 -8.44 -10.30
CA TYR A 720 -10.12 -7.18 -9.65
C TYR A 720 -8.93 -6.25 -9.42
N GLU A 721 -9.11 -4.94 -9.68
CA GLU A 721 -8.14 -3.88 -9.38
C GLU A 721 -8.56 -3.08 -8.12
N LYS A 722 -7.60 -2.62 -7.32
CA LYS A 722 -7.87 -1.80 -6.11
C LYS A 722 -8.24 -0.37 -6.52
N VAL A 723 -9.43 0.08 -6.13
CA VAL A 723 -9.97 1.42 -6.43
C VAL A 723 -9.71 2.39 -5.28
N SER A 724 -9.96 1.97 -4.04
CA SER A 724 -9.85 2.82 -2.87
C SER A 724 -9.72 2.03 -1.57
N GLU A 725 -9.39 2.74 -0.49
CA GLU A 725 -9.18 2.20 0.84
C GLU A 725 -9.71 3.20 1.87
N SER A 726 -10.52 2.72 2.83
CA SER A 726 -11.07 3.56 3.87
C SER A 726 -10.00 3.94 4.90
N GLN A 727 -10.24 5.01 5.65
CA GLN A 727 -9.58 5.14 6.95
C GLN A 727 -10.08 4.01 7.88
N PRO A 728 -9.25 3.50 8.82
CA PRO A 728 -9.67 2.42 9.70
C PRO A 728 -10.80 2.85 10.63
N VAL A 729 -11.91 2.11 10.63
CA VAL A 729 -13.07 2.35 11.50
C VAL A 729 -12.84 1.63 12.83
N LYS A 730 -12.71 2.39 13.92
CA LYS A 730 -12.53 1.85 15.28
C LYS A 730 -13.87 1.46 15.91
N THR A 731 -14.04 0.17 16.21
CA THR A 731 -15.09 -0.33 17.12
C THR A 731 -14.46 -0.84 18.41
N VAL A 732 -15.17 -0.71 19.54
CA VAL A 732 -14.70 -1.20 20.85
C VAL A 732 -15.81 -2.03 21.48
N GLU A 733 -15.57 -3.33 21.61
CA GLU A 733 -16.37 -4.23 22.44
C GLU A 733 -15.85 -4.21 23.88
N ARG A 734 -16.76 -4.36 24.86
CA ARG A 734 -16.40 -4.51 26.27
C ARG A 734 -16.96 -5.82 26.81
N LEU A 735 -16.08 -6.68 27.32
CA LEU A 735 -16.42 -8.00 27.84
C LEU A 735 -16.91 -7.94 29.29
N SER A 736 -17.56 -9.01 29.74
CA SER A 736 -18.16 -9.12 31.09
C SER A 736 -17.16 -9.17 32.24
N ASN A 737 -15.90 -9.53 31.97
CA ASN A 737 -14.78 -9.43 32.91
C ASN A 737 -14.16 -8.01 32.98
N GLY A 738 -14.66 -7.06 32.18
CA GLY A 738 -14.23 -5.66 32.16
C GLY A 738 -13.25 -5.30 31.05
N ASP A 739 -12.70 -6.28 30.33
CA ASP A 739 -11.75 -6.13 29.21
C ASP A 739 -12.35 -5.39 28.02
N THR A 740 -11.48 -4.89 27.13
CA THR A 740 -11.92 -4.38 25.82
C THR A 740 -11.19 -5.03 24.64
N ILE A 741 -11.96 -5.28 23.57
CA ILE A 741 -11.41 -5.61 22.25
C ILE A 741 -11.69 -4.41 21.36
N THR A 742 -10.62 -3.79 20.87
CA THR A 742 -10.67 -2.73 19.87
C THR A 742 -10.39 -3.32 18.49
N THR A 743 -11.38 -3.34 17.62
CA THR A 743 -11.17 -3.70 16.22
C THR A 743 -11.03 -2.44 15.37
N TYR A 744 -10.02 -2.38 14.49
CA TYR A 744 -9.88 -1.39 13.44
C TYR A 744 -10.17 -2.04 12.10
N THR A 745 -11.31 -1.69 11.50
CA THR A 745 -11.73 -2.26 10.21
C THR A 745 -11.39 -1.31 9.06
N THR A 746 -10.52 -1.76 8.17
CA THR A 746 -10.18 -1.07 6.92
C THR A 746 -10.93 -1.73 5.76
N THR A 747 -11.77 -0.99 5.06
CA THR A 747 -12.48 -1.49 3.88
C THR A 747 -11.70 -1.12 2.63
N VAL A 748 -11.38 -2.10 1.79
CA VAL A 748 -10.71 -1.91 0.51
C VAL A 748 -11.70 -2.21 -0.61
N THR A 749 -11.98 -1.22 -1.45
CA THR A 749 -12.92 -1.36 -2.56
C THR A 749 -12.17 -1.65 -3.86
N TYR A 750 -12.66 -2.63 -4.61
CA TYR A 750 -12.09 -3.11 -5.85
C TYR A 750 -13.08 -2.99 -7.02
N LYS A 751 -12.57 -2.79 -8.24
CA LYS A 751 -13.32 -2.80 -9.50
C LYS A 751 -13.02 -4.09 -10.25
N LYS A 752 -14.04 -4.72 -10.82
CA LYS A 752 -13.83 -5.90 -11.66
C LYS A 752 -13.18 -5.47 -12.97
N ILE A 753 -12.11 -6.16 -13.34
CA ILE A 753 -11.48 -6.06 -14.66
C ILE A 753 -12.34 -6.91 -15.59
N VAL A 754 -12.98 -6.26 -16.57
CA VAL A 754 -13.69 -6.92 -17.67
C VAL A 754 -12.88 -6.76 -18.94
N ASP A 755 -12.54 -7.89 -19.55
CA ASP A 755 -12.00 -7.95 -20.90
C ASP A 755 -13.18 -7.86 -21.88
N PRO A 756 -13.28 -6.82 -22.74
CA PRO A 756 -14.45 -6.61 -23.59
C PRO A 756 -14.66 -7.71 -24.65
N ILE A 757 -13.61 -8.45 -25.01
CA ILE A 757 -13.73 -9.56 -25.97
C ILE A 757 -14.32 -10.78 -25.26
N ILE A 758 -13.89 -11.05 -24.03
CA ILE A 758 -14.46 -12.12 -23.19
C ILE A 758 -15.91 -11.82 -22.80
N GLU A 759 -16.24 -10.56 -22.49
CA GLU A 759 -17.61 -10.12 -22.17
C GLU A 759 -18.56 -10.18 -23.38
N ALA A 760 -18.03 -10.08 -24.60
CA ALA A 760 -18.81 -10.20 -25.84
C ALA A 760 -19.09 -11.65 -26.27
N ILE A 761 -18.49 -12.67 -25.62
CA ILE A 761 -18.75 -14.08 -25.97
C ILE A 761 -20.18 -14.44 -25.59
N LYS A 762 -20.97 -14.84 -26.59
CA LYS A 762 -22.37 -15.20 -26.42
C LYS A 762 -22.54 -16.62 -25.88
N SER A 763 -23.50 -16.79 -24.99
CA SER A 763 -23.99 -18.12 -24.60
C SER A 763 -24.60 -18.85 -25.79
N ALA A 764 -24.43 -20.18 -25.86
CA ALA A 764 -25.07 -21.03 -26.85
C ALA A 764 -26.61 -20.90 -26.91
N ASP A 765 -27.22 -20.46 -25.80
CA ASP A 765 -28.65 -20.25 -25.68
C ASP A 765 -29.14 -18.88 -26.23
N ASP A 766 -28.24 -18.01 -26.71
CA ASP A 766 -28.59 -16.69 -27.27
C ASP A 766 -29.57 -16.77 -28.45
N ALA A 767 -30.48 -15.80 -28.52
CA ALA A 767 -31.54 -15.77 -29.51
C ALA A 767 -31.02 -15.57 -30.95
N GLU A 768 -30.00 -14.73 -31.14
CA GLU A 768 -29.42 -14.50 -32.47
C GLU A 768 -28.63 -15.73 -32.93
N LEU A 769 -27.88 -16.37 -32.02
CA LEU A 769 -27.18 -17.64 -32.31
C LEU A 769 -28.14 -18.77 -32.69
N LYS A 770 -29.30 -18.87 -32.02
CA LYS A 770 -30.34 -19.86 -32.38
C LYS A 770 -30.92 -19.63 -33.78
N THR A 771 -31.26 -18.39 -34.12
CA THR A 771 -31.72 -18.06 -35.49
C THR A 771 -30.65 -18.37 -36.55
N ILE A 772 -29.38 -18.06 -36.28
CA ILE A 772 -28.27 -18.38 -37.19
C ILE A 772 -28.07 -19.90 -37.32
N LYS A 773 -28.17 -20.66 -36.23
CA LYS A 773 -28.13 -22.13 -36.23
C LYS A 773 -29.25 -22.72 -37.08
N GLU A 774 -30.48 -22.21 -36.97
CA GLU A 774 -31.61 -22.62 -37.80
C GLU A 774 -31.40 -22.28 -39.29
N GLN A 775 -30.96 -21.05 -39.60
CA GLN A 775 -30.63 -20.58 -40.97
C GLN A 775 -29.61 -21.51 -41.67
N ILE A 776 -28.57 -21.94 -40.97
CA ILE A 776 -27.49 -22.78 -41.52
C ILE A 776 -27.89 -24.26 -41.60
N VAL A 777 -28.50 -24.79 -40.53
CA VAL A 777 -28.77 -26.24 -40.38
C VAL A 777 -30.07 -26.64 -41.08
N THR A 778 -31.15 -25.90 -40.86
CA THR A 778 -32.49 -26.20 -41.37
C THR A 778 -32.69 -25.61 -42.77
N ASP A 779 -32.49 -24.30 -42.93
CA ASP A 779 -32.82 -23.60 -44.18
C ASP A 779 -31.70 -23.67 -45.24
N ASN A 780 -30.54 -24.24 -44.87
CA ASN A 780 -29.34 -24.36 -45.70
C ASN A 780 -28.92 -23.03 -46.38
N THR A 781 -29.05 -21.93 -45.65
CA THR A 781 -28.78 -20.56 -46.09
C THR A 781 -27.45 -20.05 -45.53
N ARG A 782 -26.70 -19.31 -46.34
CA ARG A 782 -25.39 -18.76 -45.96
C ARG A 782 -25.49 -17.60 -44.97
N VAL A 783 -24.47 -17.48 -44.13
CA VAL A 783 -24.25 -16.32 -43.25
C VAL A 783 -23.80 -15.13 -44.11
N THR A 784 -24.42 -13.97 -43.94
CA THR A 784 -24.05 -12.72 -44.65
C THR A 784 -22.87 -12.02 -43.98
N VAL A 785 -22.23 -11.09 -44.68
CA VAL A 785 -21.17 -10.23 -44.12
C VAL A 785 -21.66 -9.50 -42.86
N GLU A 786 -22.87 -8.92 -42.87
CA GLU A 786 -23.43 -8.19 -41.71
C GLU A 786 -23.78 -9.10 -40.53
N GLN A 787 -24.07 -10.39 -40.79
CA GLN A 787 -24.23 -11.38 -39.74
C GLN A 787 -22.87 -11.82 -39.17
N ALA A 788 -21.84 -11.93 -40.02
CA ALA A 788 -20.48 -12.26 -39.60
C ALA A 788 -19.84 -11.13 -38.77
N ASP A 789 -19.92 -9.87 -39.21
CA ASP A 789 -19.36 -8.70 -38.52
C ASP A 789 -19.89 -8.51 -37.09
N LYS A 790 -21.09 -9.01 -36.78
CA LYS A 790 -21.70 -9.00 -35.44
C LYS A 790 -21.19 -10.09 -34.50
N LEU A 791 -20.74 -11.22 -35.05
CA LEU A 791 -20.50 -12.46 -34.32
C LEU A 791 -19.02 -12.83 -34.26
N VAL A 792 -18.23 -12.43 -35.26
CA VAL A 792 -16.79 -12.66 -35.34
C VAL A 792 -16.06 -11.35 -35.06
N ASN A 793 -15.31 -11.32 -33.96
CA ASN A 793 -14.37 -10.24 -33.74
C ASN A 793 -13.16 -10.43 -34.67
N VAL A 794 -13.05 -9.56 -35.68
CA VAL A 794 -12.02 -9.60 -36.72
C VAL A 794 -10.62 -9.32 -36.16
N GLU A 795 -10.48 -8.33 -35.27
CA GLU A 795 -9.19 -8.02 -34.65
C GLU A 795 -8.72 -9.13 -33.69
N PHE A 796 -9.64 -9.74 -32.95
CA PHE A 796 -9.34 -10.96 -32.20
C PHE A 796 -8.89 -12.11 -33.11
N SER A 797 -9.57 -12.30 -34.24
CA SER A 797 -9.17 -13.31 -35.23
C SER A 797 -7.78 -13.05 -35.79
N LYS A 798 -7.41 -11.77 -36.01
CA LYS A 798 -6.06 -11.36 -36.45
C LYS A 798 -4.99 -11.61 -35.38
N GLU A 799 -5.28 -11.41 -34.09
CA GLU A 799 -4.36 -11.80 -32.99
C GLU A 799 -4.19 -13.32 -32.86
N VAL A 800 -5.26 -14.12 -33.05
CA VAL A 800 -5.11 -15.58 -33.20
C VAL A 800 -4.24 -15.91 -34.41
N ALA A 801 -4.46 -15.23 -35.54
CA ALA A 801 -3.72 -15.48 -36.77
C ALA A 801 -2.23 -15.15 -36.67
N LYS A 802 -1.88 -14.09 -35.93
CA LYS A 802 -0.51 -13.69 -35.57
C LYS A 802 0.19 -14.76 -34.72
N HIS A 803 -0.51 -15.35 -33.74
CA HIS A 803 0.03 -16.47 -32.96
C HIS A 803 0.16 -17.77 -33.79
N PHE A 804 -0.77 -18.01 -34.71
CA PHE A 804 -0.76 -19.18 -35.59
C PHE A 804 0.32 -19.08 -36.68
N GLU A 805 0.55 -17.89 -37.26
CA GLU A 805 1.61 -17.61 -38.23
C GLU A 805 2.99 -18.01 -37.70
N ARG A 806 3.33 -17.59 -36.47
CA ARG A 806 4.60 -17.95 -35.84
C ARG A 806 4.81 -19.47 -35.79
N LEU A 807 3.82 -20.22 -35.31
CA LEU A 807 3.88 -21.68 -35.20
C LEU A 807 3.99 -22.36 -36.58
N VAL A 808 3.23 -21.87 -37.56
CA VAL A 808 3.28 -22.34 -38.96
C VAL A 808 4.64 -22.08 -39.60
N GLN A 809 5.21 -20.88 -39.42
CA GLN A 809 6.52 -20.51 -39.96
C GLN A 809 7.67 -21.25 -39.27
N GLU A 810 7.56 -21.57 -37.98
CA GLU A 810 8.52 -22.43 -37.27
C GLU A 810 8.57 -23.84 -37.88
N GLU A 811 7.40 -24.45 -38.17
CA GLU A 811 7.31 -25.74 -38.86
C GLU A 811 7.79 -25.66 -40.33
N GLN A 812 7.39 -24.63 -41.09
CA GLN A 812 7.84 -24.41 -42.47
C GLN A 812 9.37 -24.25 -42.53
N THR A 813 9.96 -23.44 -41.64
CA THR A 813 11.41 -23.25 -41.53
C THR A 813 12.14 -24.57 -41.23
N LYS A 814 11.63 -25.34 -40.26
CA LYS A 814 12.14 -26.65 -39.85
C LYS A 814 12.18 -27.67 -41.00
N TYR A 815 11.20 -27.64 -41.92
CA TYR A 815 11.17 -28.51 -43.10
C TYR A 815 11.65 -27.86 -44.41
N LYS A 816 12.09 -26.60 -44.37
CA LYS A 816 12.55 -25.78 -45.52
C LYS A 816 11.48 -25.54 -46.59
N GLU A 817 10.23 -25.50 -46.16
CA GLU A 817 9.11 -25.09 -47.02
C GLU A 817 9.06 -23.56 -47.16
N LYS A 818 8.29 -23.07 -48.13
CA LYS A 818 8.10 -21.63 -48.32
C LYS A 818 7.22 -21.06 -47.20
N LEU A 819 7.65 -19.95 -46.61
CA LEU A 819 6.90 -19.26 -45.56
C LEU A 819 5.59 -18.68 -46.11
N VAL A 820 4.50 -18.89 -45.35
CA VAL A 820 3.22 -18.19 -45.52
C VAL A 820 3.10 -17.11 -44.44
N SER A 821 2.53 -15.96 -44.75
CA SER A 821 2.29 -14.86 -43.81
C SER A 821 0.82 -14.50 -43.69
N ASN A 822 0.46 -13.81 -42.61
CA ASN A 822 -0.83 -13.14 -42.53
C ASN A 822 -0.98 -12.12 -43.66
N THR A 823 -2.15 -12.12 -44.31
CA THR A 823 -2.38 -11.26 -45.47
C THR A 823 -2.62 -9.81 -45.09
N LYS A 824 -2.33 -8.89 -46.02
CA LYS A 824 -2.65 -7.46 -45.88
C LYS A 824 -4.00 -7.09 -46.52
N ASP A 825 -4.70 -8.07 -47.06
CA ASP A 825 -6.08 -7.93 -47.52
C ASP A 825 -7.05 -7.99 -46.32
N GLU A 826 -7.27 -6.85 -45.66
CA GLU A 826 -8.20 -6.73 -44.52
C GLU A 826 -9.62 -7.26 -44.84
N ALA A 827 -10.06 -7.14 -46.10
CA ALA A 827 -11.34 -7.67 -46.53
C ALA A 827 -11.37 -9.21 -46.54
N ALA A 828 -10.23 -9.90 -46.65
CA ALA A 828 -10.18 -11.36 -46.58
C ALA A 828 -10.53 -11.90 -45.18
N TYR A 829 -10.18 -11.18 -44.11
CA TYR A 829 -10.56 -11.55 -42.74
C TYR A 829 -12.07 -11.42 -42.50
N ARG A 830 -12.75 -10.50 -43.18
CA ARG A 830 -14.22 -10.39 -43.16
C ARG A 830 -14.90 -11.42 -44.07
N GLU A 831 -14.38 -11.68 -45.27
CA GLU A 831 -14.92 -12.73 -46.16
C GLU A 831 -14.83 -14.14 -45.56
N ILE A 832 -13.77 -14.42 -44.78
CA ILE A 832 -13.61 -15.73 -44.12
C ILE A 832 -14.38 -15.84 -42.78
N ALA A 833 -14.84 -14.72 -42.22
CA ALA A 833 -15.66 -14.69 -41.00
C ALA A 833 -17.03 -15.36 -41.19
N GLU A 834 -17.67 -15.18 -42.35
CA GLU A 834 -18.89 -15.93 -42.73
C GLU A 834 -18.69 -17.45 -42.55
N ARG A 835 -17.50 -17.93 -42.93
CA ARG A 835 -17.19 -19.36 -42.95
C ARG A 835 -17.00 -19.93 -41.54
N ALA A 836 -16.36 -19.20 -40.63
CA ALA A 836 -16.22 -19.63 -39.24
C ALA A 836 -17.59 -19.82 -38.55
N VAL A 837 -18.56 -18.93 -38.82
CA VAL A 837 -19.93 -19.05 -38.29
C VAL A 837 -20.70 -20.21 -38.94
N GLU A 838 -20.58 -20.39 -40.26
CA GLU A 838 -21.18 -21.55 -40.95
C GLU A 838 -20.61 -22.89 -40.46
N VAL A 839 -19.30 -22.96 -40.24
CA VAL A 839 -18.59 -24.16 -39.75
C VAL A 839 -19.05 -24.52 -38.35
N MET A 840 -19.32 -23.54 -37.48
CA MET A 840 -19.75 -23.75 -36.09
C MET A 840 -21.02 -24.59 -35.95
N TYR A 841 -21.96 -24.44 -36.89
CA TYR A 841 -23.24 -25.15 -36.86
C TYR A 841 -23.32 -26.25 -37.92
N LYS A 842 -22.46 -26.21 -38.95
CA LYS A 842 -22.44 -27.19 -40.04
C LYS A 842 -21.02 -27.47 -40.52
N PHE A 843 -20.35 -28.36 -39.79
CA PHE A 843 -19.00 -28.80 -40.13
C PHE A 843 -18.96 -29.48 -41.50
N SER A 844 -18.31 -28.84 -42.46
CA SER A 844 -18.22 -29.26 -43.86
C SER A 844 -17.14 -28.47 -44.58
N HIS A 845 -16.83 -28.85 -45.82
CA HIS A 845 -16.17 -27.98 -46.81
C HIS A 845 -17.14 -27.48 -47.90
N THR A 846 -18.42 -27.83 -47.79
CA THR A 846 -19.50 -27.34 -48.66
C THR A 846 -20.26 -26.24 -47.93
N ARG A 847 -20.12 -24.98 -48.37
CA ARG A 847 -20.95 -23.87 -47.88
C ARG A 847 -22.44 -24.15 -48.14
N PRO A 848 -23.37 -23.60 -47.33
CA PRO A 848 -24.81 -23.66 -47.59
C PRO A 848 -25.18 -23.19 -49.01
N SER A 849 -26.27 -23.74 -49.57
CA SER A 849 -26.63 -23.52 -50.99
C SER A 849 -27.44 -22.25 -51.23
N ASN A 850 -28.20 -21.82 -50.22
CA ASN A 850 -29.18 -20.76 -50.36
C ASN A 850 -28.58 -19.42 -49.91
N LEU A 851 -29.05 -18.33 -50.51
CA LEU A 851 -28.66 -16.96 -50.14
C LEU A 851 -29.90 -16.25 -49.56
N ALA A 852 -29.69 -15.41 -48.56
CA ALA A 852 -30.70 -14.47 -48.09
C ALA A 852 -31.06 -13.49 -49.23
N SER A 853 -32.34 -13.11 -49.32
CA SER A 853 -32.89 -12.26 -50.39
C SER A 853 -32.31 -10.84 -50.47
N ASP A 854 -31.70 -10.41 -49.36
CA ASP A 854 -31.30 -9.05 -49.02
C ASP A 854 -29.91 -9.01 -48.35
N GLY A 855 -29.17 -10.13 -48.36
CA GLY A 855 -27.87 -10.26 -47.70
C GLY A 855 -26.67 -9.90 -48.58
N THR A 856 -25.65 -9.26 -47.99
CA THR A 856 -24.35 -9.02 -48.65
C THR A 856 -23.43 -10.23 -48.47
N TYR A 857 -22.73 -10.60 -49.55
CA TYR A 857 -21.82 -11.75 -49.61
C TYR A 857 -20.48 -11.43 -50.30
N VAL A 858 -20.13 -10.15 -50.39
CA VAL A 858 -18.91 -9.63 -51.04
C VAL A 858 -18.40 -8.45 -50.22
N VAL A 859 -17.12 -8.45 -49.86
CA VAL A 859 -16.51 -7.30 -49.20
C VAL A 859 -15.81 -6.45 -50.25
N GLU A 860 -16.27 -5.20 -50.40
CA GLU A 860 -15.68 -4.23 -51.33
C GLU A 860 -14.20 -3.97 -51.01
N ARG A 861 -13.43 -3.67 -52.06
CA ARG A 861 -11.99 -3.37 -51.98
C ARG A 861 -11.66 -2.22 -52.92
N GLU A 862 -10.74 -1.36 -52.51
CA GLU A 862 -10.28 -0.25 -53.32
C GLU A 862 -9.44 -0.72 -54.51
N VAL A 863 -9.58 -0.04 -55.66
CA VAL A 863 -8.75 -0.31 -56.84
C VAL A 863 -7.29 0.00 -56.51
N GLY A 864 -6.40 -0.97 -56.73
CA GLY A 864 -5.00 -0.92 -56.29
C GLY A 864 -4.71 -1.57 -54.93
N SER A 865 -5.72 -2.00 -54.16
CA SER A 865 -5.48 -2.77 -52.93
C SER A 865 -4.92 -4.15 -53.23
N GLN A 866 -4.32 -4.79 -52.23
CA GLN A 866 -4.08 -6.24 -52.29
C GLN A 866 -5.43 -6.98 -52.19
N LYS A 867 -5.53 -8.10 -52.92
CA LYS A 867 -6.60 -9.10 -52.79
C LYS A 867 -5.99 -10.49 -52.72
N MET A 868 -6.25 -11.18 -51.62
CA MET A 868 -5.91 -12.59 -51.43
C MET A 868 -6.86 -13.48 -52.24
N GLY A 869 -6.32 -14.51 -52.89
CA GLY A 869 -7.11 -15.62 -53.43
C GLY A 869 -7.29 -16.73 -52.39
N PHE A 870 -8.50 -17.30 -52.29
CA PHE A 870 -8.81 -18.42 -51.39
C PHE A 870 -8.55 -19.74 -52.13
N PHE A 871 -7.33 -20.28 -52.04
CA PHE A 871 -6.93 -21.51 -52.74
C PHE A 871 -7.07 -22.78 -51.87
N SER A 872 -7.19 -22.64 -50.54
CA SER A 872 -7.55 -23.71 -49.62
C SER A 872 -8.64 -23.28 -48.63
N GLU A 873 -9.37 -24.23 -48.05
CA GLU A 873 -10.24 -24.02 -46.88
C GLU A 873 -9.91 -25.14 -45.87
N ASN A 874 -9.53 -24.76 -44.64
CA ASN A 874 -9.20 -25.66 -43.55
C ASN A 874 -10.08 -25.28 -42.36
N ASN A 875 -10.82 -26.24 -41.80
CA ASN A 875 -11.86 -25.99 -40.81
C ASN A 875 -11.67 -26.89 -39.59
N THR A 876 -11.85 -26.38 -38.38
CA THR A 876 -11.95 -27.23 -37.19
C THR A 876 -12.75 -26.56 -36.06
N TYR A 877 -13.09 -27.39 -35.06
CA TYR A 877 -13.45 -26.93 -33.73
C TYR A 877 -12.31 -27.17 -32.75
N VAL A 878 -12.17 -26.27 -31.78
CA VAL A 878 -11.39 -26.51 -30.56
C VAL A 878 -12.24 -26.13 -29.35
N TYR A 879 -12.00 -26.79 -28.21
CA TYR A 879 -12.63 -26.48 -26.93
C TYR A 879 -11.55 -25.95 -25.99
N ILE A 880 -11.76 -24.76 -25.42
CA ILE A 880 -10.80 -24.09 -24.55
C ILE A 880 -11.39 -23.99 -23.14
N GLU A 881 -10.68 -24.49 -22.11
CA GLU A 881 -11.14 -24.37 -20.73
C GLU A 881 -11.10 -22.91 -20.25
N LYS A 882 -12.23 -22.41 -19.73
CA LYS A 882 -12.35 -21.04 -19.20
C LYS A 882 -11.36 -20.76 -18.06
N SER A 883 -11.04 -21.79 -17.27
CA SER A 883 -10.01 -21.77 -16.23
C SER A 883 -8.59 -21.54 -16.76
N ALA A 884 -8.26 -22.07 -17.94
CA ALA A 884 -6.97 -21.85 -18.60
C ALA A 884 -6.85 -20.46 -19.24
N VAL A 885 -7.99 -19.81 -19.52
CA VAL A 885 -8.08 -18.45 -20.07
C VAL A 885 -8.02 -17.38 -18.97
N ASN A 886 -8.56 -17.69 -17.78
CA ASN A 886 -8.65 -16.79 -16.63
C ASN A 886 -9.18 -15.37 -16.96
N GLY A 887 -10.14 -15.29 -17.89
CA GLY A 887 -10.75 -14.03 -18.33
C GLY A 887 -9.86 -13.12 -19.19
N ASN A 888 -8.75 -13.61 -19.76
CA ASN A 888 -7.81 -12.85 -20.58
C ASN A 888 -7.89 -13.25 -22.06
N SER A 889 -8.29 -12.33 -22.95
CA SER A 889 -8.43 -12.59 -24.38
C SER A 889 -7.10 -12.90 -25.09
N ALA A 890 -5.99 -12.26 -24.73
CA ALA A 890 -4.68 -12.59 -25.32
C ALA A 890 -4.27 -14.04 -25.03
N LEU A 891 -4.57 -14.54 -23.82
CA LEU A 891 -4.34 -15.94 -23.47
C LEU A 891 -5.31 -16.89 -24.21
N LEU A 892 -6.57 -16.51 -24.37
CA LEU A 892 -7.53 -17.22 -25.23
C LEU A 892 -7.02 -17.32 -26.68
N ALA A 893 -6.47 -16.23 -27.24
CA ALA A 893 -5.96 -16.21 -28.60
C ALA A 893 -4.76 -17.16 -28.79
N GLN A 894 -3.83 -17.18 -27.84
CA GLN A 894 -2.69 -18.11 -27.83
C GLN A 894 -3.14 -19.58 -27.72
N LEU A 895 -4.09 -19.88 -26.84
CA LEU A 895 -4.60 -21.24 -26.65
C LEU A 895 -5.34 -21.74 -27.90
N ILE A 896 -6.13 -20.89 -28.56
CA ILE A 896 -6.80 -21.23 -29.83
C ILE A 896 -5.76 -21.52 -30.93
N ALA A 897 -4.79 -20.61 -31.13
CA ALA A 897 -3.74 -20.79 -32.13
C ALA A 897 -2.91 -22.07 -31.89
N GLN A 898 -2.60 -22.39 -30.63
CA GLN A 898 -1.89 -23.62 -30.29
C GLN A 898 -2.72 -24.87 -30.59
N GLN A 899 -4.02 -24.90 -30.26
CA GLN A 899 -4.86 -26.07 -30.58
C GLN A 899 -5.09 -26.22 -32.09
N MET A 900 -5.21 -25.11 -32.84
CA MET A 900 -5.23 -25.14 -34.30
C MET A 900 -3.93 -25.73 -34.88
N PHE A 901 -2.77 -25.39 -34.32
CA PHE A 901 -1.49 -25.97 -34.73
C PHE A 901 -1.39 -27.46 -34.36
N ASN A 902 -1.79 -27.85 -33.15
CA ASN A 902 -1.81 -29.24 -32.70
C ASN A 902 -2.64 -30.12 -33.67
N GLN A 903 -3.76 -29.61 -34.17
CA GLN A 903 -4.65 -30.36 -35.04
C GLN A 903 -4.26 -30.31 -36.52
N TYR A 904 -4.17 -29.12 -37.12
CA TYR A 904 -3.87 -28.98 -38.55
C TYR A 904 -2.44 -29.36 -38.91
N ILE A 905 -1.50 -29.17 -37.98
CA ILE A 905 -0.07 -29.31 -38.25
C ILE A 905 0.51 -30.55 -37.54
N GLU A 906 0.42 -30.64 -36.21
CA GLU A 906 1.12 -31.73 -35.49
C GLU A 906 0.51 -33.10 -35.76
N GLY A 907 -0.82 -33.23 -35.65
CA GLY A 907 -1.54 -34.50 -35.87
C GLY A 907 -1.52 -34.99 -37.32
N GLU A 908 -1.46 -34.07 -38.28
CA GLU A 908 -1.42 -34.38 -39.72
C GLU A 908 -0.01 -34.52 -40.31
N ARG A 909 1.03 -34.12 -39.57
CA ARG A 909 2.43 -34.04 -40.04
C ARG A 909 2.90 -35.28 -40.79
N GLU A 910 2.72 -36.46 -40.22
CA GLU A 910 3.21 -37.71 -40.83
C GLU A 910 2.52 -38.01 -42.16
N ALA A 911 1.20 -37.84 -42.22
CA ALA A 911 0.42 -38.05 -43.45
C ALA A 911 0.72 -36.98 -44.52
N GLY A 912 0.84 -35.71 -44.12
CA GLY A 912 1.18 -34.61 -45.02
C GLY A 912 2.56 -34.79 -45.65
N ARG A 913 3.59 -35.13 -44.86
CA ARG A 913 4.93 -35.45 -45.39
C ARG A 913 4.95 -36.71 -46.27
N ALA A 914 4.01 -37.64 -46.06
CA ALA A 914 3.80 -38.81 -46.92
C ALA A 914 2.99 -38.51 -48.20
N ASN A 915 2.46 -37.29 -48.36
CA ASN A 915 1.54 -36.87 -49.43
C ASN A 915 0.16 -37.58 -49.41
N ASP A 916 -0.27 -38.12 -48.27
CA ASP A 916 -1.64 -38.62 -48.10
C ASP A 916 -2.59 -37.45 -47.78
N TYR A 917 -3.02 -36.75 -48.82
CA TYR A 917 -3.97 -35.64 -48.74
C TYR A 917 -5.30 -36.01 -48.03
N THR A 918 -5.63 -37.29 -47.91
CA THR A 918 -6.82 -37.77 -47.19
C THR A 918 -6.70 -37.67 -45.67
N LYS A 919 -5.46 -37.64 -45.13
CA LYS A 919 -5.16 -37.56 -43.69
C LYS A 919 -4.16 -36.46 -43.32
N GLY A 920 -3.65 -35.74 -44.32
CA GLY A 920 -2.66 -34.68 -44.20
C GLY A 920 -3.02 -33.44 -45.03
N GLY A 921 -4.30 -33.26 -45.36
CA GLY A 921 -4.77 -32.21 -46.24
C GLY A 921 -4.56 -30.80 -45.69
N HIS A 922 -4.78 -30.59 -44.38
CA HIS A 922 -4.53 -29.30 -43.74
C HIS A 922 -3.02 -29.03 -43.63
N TYR A 923 -2.21 -30.04 -43.32
CA TYR A 923 -0.75 -29.91 -43.34
C TYR A 923 -0.26 -29.52 -44.75
N MET A 924 -0.74 -30.20 -45.79
CA MET A 924 -0.35 -29.91 -47.17
C MET A 924 -0.82 -28.51 -47.62
N ASN A 925 -2.03 -28.10 -47.24
CA ASN A 925 -2.58 -26.79 -47.59
C ASN A 925 -1.88 -25.62 -46.87
N ILE A 926 -1.42 -25.80 -45.63
CA ILE A 926 -0.84 -24.72 -44.83
C ILE A 926 0.70 -24.73 -44.91
N ILE A 927 1.34 -25.89 -44.79
CA ILE A 927 2.82 -26.01 -44.74
C ILE A 927 3.44 -26.16 -46.14
N MET A 928 2.84 -26.95 -47.04
CA MET A 928 3.49 -27.39 -48.30
C MET A 928 2.89 -26.76 -49.57
N SER A 929 1.93 -25.84 -49.46
CA SER A 929 1.17 -25.30 -50.60
C SER A 929 1.92 -24.31 -51.49
N GLY A 930 3.02 -23.74 -51.00
CA GLY A 930 3.79 -22.71 -51.73
C GLY A 930 3.06 -21.36 -51.86
N HIS A 931 1.93 -21.19 -51.15
CA HIS A 931 1.19 -19.94 -51.02
C HIS A 931 2.03 -18.84 -50.36
N THR A 932 1.63 -17.57 -50.50
CA THR A 932 2.29 -16.41 -49.84
C THR A 932 1.53 -15.94 -48.61
N ASP A 933 0.20 -16.05 -48.66
CA ASP A 933 -0.72 -15.39 -47.76
C ASP A 933 -1.68 -16.38 -47.12
N MET A 934 -2.11 -16.07 -45.90
CA MET A 934 -3.23 -16.71 -45.24
C MET A 934 -4.16 -15.70 -44.57
N ALA A 935 -5.44 -16.08 -44.48
CA ALA A 935 -6.47 -15.38 -43.73
C ALA A 935 -7.16 -16.40 -42.81
N LEU A 936 -7.62 -15.92 -41.64
CA LEU A 936 -8.08 -16.77 -40.55
C LEU A 936 -9.21 -16.06 -39.80
N ALA A 937 -10.33 -16.74 -39.58
CA ALA A 937 -11.41 -16.25 -38.74
C ALA A 937 -11.74 -17.24 -37.63
N VAL A 938 -12.17 -16.69 -36.49
CA VAL A 938 -12.52 -17.45 -35.29
C VAL A 938 -13.89 -16.98 -34.80
N PHE A 939 -14.83 -17.91 -34.72
CA PHE A 939 -16.11 -17.69 -34.05
C PHE A 939 -16.13 -18.42 -32.70
N ILE A 940 -16.55 -17.72 -31.64
CA ILE A 940 -16.53 -18.21 -30.26
C ILE A 940 -17.91 -18.05 -29.63
N MET A 941 -18.33 -19.11 -28.95
CA MET A 941 -19.51 -19.13 -28.10
C MET A 941 -19.16 -19.94 -26.83
N ASP A 942 -19.99 -19.81 -25.80
CA ASP A 942 -19.98 -20.82 -24.73
C ASP A 942 -20.38 -22.18 -25.31
N ASP A 943 -19.88 -23.27 -24.72
CA ASP A 943 -20.30 -24.60 -25.14
C ASP A 943 -21.78 -24.89 -24.85
N GLU A 944 -22.39 -25.78 -25.65
CA GLU A 944 -23.80 -26.18 -25.53
C GLU A 944 -24.06 -27.10 -24.32
N ASP A 945 -23.14 -28.03 -24.02
CA ASP A 945 -23.29 -28.99 -22.92
C ASP A 945 -22.61 -28.50 -21.62
N TYR A 946 -21.55 -27.70 -21.73
CA TYR A 946 -20.70 -27.27 -20.61
C TYR A 946 -20.37 -25.76 -20.61
N PRO A 947 -21.37 -24.85 -20.65
CA PRO A 947 -21.15 -23.41 -20.82
C PRO A 947 -20.29 -22.76 -19.73
N ASP A 948 -20.34 -23.25 -18.48
CA ASP A 948 -19.49 -22.72 -17.39
C ASP A 948 -18.02 -23.14 -17.48
N ARG A 949 -17.68 -24.15 -18.31
CA ARG A 949 -16.33 -24.76 -18.34
C ARG A 949 -15.58 -24.54 -19.65
N TYR A 950 -16.26 -24.58 -20.80
CA TYR A 950 -15.60 -24.51 -22.11
C TYR A 950 -16.12 -23.34 -22.95
N TYR A 951 -15.19 -22.67 -23.64
CA TYR A 951 -15.50 -21.99 -24.89
C TYR A 951 -15.47 -23.00 -26.02
N LYS A 952 -16.53 -23.02 -26.85
CA LYS A 952 -16.58 -23.76 -28.11
C LYS A 952 -16.17 -22.79 -29.21
N VAL A 953 -15.11 -23.17 -29.93
CA VAL A 953 -14.44 -22.29 -30.91
C VAL A 953 -14.45 -22.98 -32.27
N ALA A 954 -15.09 -22.37 -33.26
CA ALA A 954 -14.95 -22.76 -34.66
C ALA A 954 -13.96 -21.83 -35.34
N ASN A 955 -13.09 -22.38 -36.17
CA ASN A 955 -12.14 -21.58 -36.94
C ASN A 955 -12.03 -22.10 -38.39
N THR A 956 -11.75 -21.16 -39.28
CA THR A 956 -11.44 -21.41 -40.69
C THR A 956 -10.13 -20.72 -41.03
N VAL A 957 -9.23 -21.45 -41.71
CA VAL A 957 -7.97 -20.92 -42.26
C VAL A 957 -7.94 -21.18 -43.76
N SER A 958 -7.73 -20.12 -44.54
CA SER A 958 -7.47 -20.21 -45.97
C SER A 958 -6.06 -19.75 -46.29
N THR A 959 -5.46 -20.31 -47.33
CA THR A 959 -4.15 -19.92 -47.84
C THR A 959 -4.23 -19.64 -49.34
N GLY A 960 -3.30 -18.84 -49.87
CA GLY A 960 -3.27 -18.52 -51.29
C GLY A 960 -2.22 -17.51 -51.72
N TYR A 961 -2.43 -16.95 -52.91
CA TYR A 961 -1.59 -15.91 -53.51
C TYR A 961 -2.31 -14.55 -53.49
N VAL A 962 -1.55 -13.48 -53.28
CA VAL A 962 -2.04 -12.11 -53.45
C VAL A 962 -1.99 -11.65 -54.91
N SER A 963 -3.01 -10.89 -55.27
CA SER A 963 -3.17 -10.13 -56.51
C SER A 963 -3.47 -8.66 -56.19
N ILE A 964 -3.46 -7.79 -57.20
CA ILE A 964 -3.87 -6.39 -57.05
C ILE A 964 -5.26 -6.20 -57.67
N VAL A 965 -6.15 -5.51 -56.97
CA VAL A 965 -7.50 -5.15 -57.46
C VAL A 965 -7.36 -4.18 -58.65
N LYS A 966 -8.12 -4.44 -59.71
CA LYS A 966 -8.07 -3.71 -61.00
C LYS A 966 -9.35 -2.92 -61.26
#